data_AF-A0A2H9R3J9-F1
#
_entry.id   AF-A0A2H9R3J9-F1
#
_cell.length_a   1.000
_cell.length_b   1.000
_cell.length_c   1.000
_cell.angle_alpha   90.00
_cell.angle_beta   90.00
_cell.angle_gamma   90.00
#
_symmetry.space_group_name_H-M   'P 1'
#
loop_
_entity.id
_entity.type
_entity.pdbx_description
1 polymer ?
#
loop_
_entity_poly.entity_id
_entity_poly.type
_entity_poly.pdbx_seq_one_letter_code
_entity_poly.pdbx_strand_id
1 'polypeptide(L)'
;MFYHSYYSIIYFKKGGQKMSSLKYLLGSIFLLLLVGNIVFAGNVALVVKDATKLSTVHETRVKAALEEMGFTVNLIDKNSANVDYSDYDLIVIAGRPGNVNINEHLDDFASQIPVNDYPTLVIGTYFLDDYGWVQPGSMSTATSTQIQRIKIVNSTNPITSGYSLGEIVTVHIIEDKSIFDVEKIKSKFIQLASLTSTDRVTVIGVLEPDTELYLGKATKARAVFFGITNPLYWSDDAKSLFKNSVLWVLADGDEDGILDSKDNCRSVSNPDQLDSDGDGIGNACDLCPQENAIGYDKNKDGCIDDSDGDGVKDNADNCPTIQNPDQLDSNKDGIGDRCNILPGGFVYLDVDGDSVNESAANQNNITEDGYEVYNDPNGNTKAKSMDGDNDGFTDYLIDIGTVVYSKYWDPDDNILTNVVKLKDEYFIDVNGDGKADKVLNTTSQQTYGIVERDVDGDGYLEKALDKNNDGSFDAYVDNDGSTTLLSILDGDSDGKNDFIIGKEKPEKYWDPDNNVLTTILEKDVNNDGLDEYLVDINNDGIYEKIYSKNTLYNLPDLSVESFSVSPRSLTEGGSVHASATIKNIGGYNATNFTISFTGGTQLLSLAPGESFNISFSRGNMPVGTNSVSITLDVNNVIAESNETNNYESGNVEVTAVPYVSHGGGGSSEKRIAELTWFPKQVVVKQGESVQVSGKFMSNLTQTISNMTFSLAGDGFNQSWAKISPDQIEEVKMDNAETVKITFNIPEDAEIYTYPLTLKAVSNRNGIMRIYEIEISLLIQEKGVESTTTTTTIPEESEISGKSPLTGTLTFVKANMLSIIIGAAFALIIIALIAFRNKIPKVEFKTAKPTQKYSYEKGWKQK
;
A
#
# COMPACT_ATOMS: atom_id res chain seq x y z
N MET A 1 0.40 -16.95 26.36
CA MET A 1 0.53 -18.40 26.60
C MET A 1 -0.78 -18.96 27.16
N PHE A 2 -1.61 -19.62 26.35
CA PHE A 2 -2.78 -20.37 26.82
C PHE A 2 -2.84 -21.70 26.07
N TYR A 3 -1.80 -22.52 26.18
CA TYR A 3 -1.78 -23.84 25.54
C TYR A 3 -0.89 -24.85 26.25
N HIS A 4 -0.78 -24.86 27.58
CA HIS A 4 -0.02 -25.91 28.30
C HIS A 4 -0.67 -26.51 29.56
N SER A 5 -1.92 -26.16 29.90
CA SER A 5 -2.53 -26.64 31.16
C SER A 5 -3.44 -27.87 31.03
N TYR A 6 -3.50 -28.54 29.87
CA TYR A 6 -4.45 -29.66 29.65
C TYR A 6 -3.84 -31.07 29.56
N TYR A 7 -2.54 -31.24 29.80
CA TYR A 7 -1.90 -32.56 29.87
C TYR A 7 -1.19 -32.77 31.22
N SER A 8 -1.94 -32.90 32.31
CA SER A 8 -1.40 -33.38 33.60
C SER A 8 -2.43 -34.15 34.45
N ILE A 9 -3.38 -34.84 33.82
CA ILE A 9 -4.32 -35.73 34.54
C ILE A 9 -4.38 -37.12 33.89
N ILE A 10 -3.24 -37.76 33.62
CA ILE A 10 -3.16 -39.23 33.56
C ILE A 10 -1.76 -39.63 34.01
N TYR A 11 -1.65 -40.14 35.24
CA TYR A 11 -0.68 -41.13 35.75
C TYR A 11 -0.41 -40.84 37.23
N PHE A 12 -1.16 -41.47 38.13
CA PHE A 12 -0.60 -42.00 39.38
C PHE A 12 -1.55 -43.06 39.94
N LYS A 13 -1.18 -44.33 39.76
CA LYS A 13 -1.72 -45.45 40.51
C LYS A 13 -0.56 -46.18 41.19
N LYS A 14 -0.23 -45.77 42.41
CA LYS A 14 0.34 -46.64 43.46
C LYS A 14 0.49 -45.87 44.78
N GLY A 15 0.00 -46.46 45.87
CA GLY A 15 0.26 -46.01 47.23
C GLY A 15 -0.94 -45.30 47.86
N GLY A 16 -1.67 -45.99 48.73
CA GLY A 16 -2.88 -45.47 49.35
C GLY A 16 -2.60 -44.50 50.51
N GLN A 17 -3.32 -43.38 50.53
CA GLN A 17 -3.97 -42.81 51.70
C GLN A 17 -5.19 -41.99 51.24
N LYS A 18 -6.36 -42.22 51.85
CA LYS A 18 -7.56 -41.41 51.65
C LYS A 18 -7.37 -40.07 52.38
N MET A 19 -7.03 -39.00 51.66
CA MET A 19 -7.21 -37.62 52.15
C MET A 19 -8.47 -37.01 51.52
N SER A 20 -9.30 -36.40 52.38
CA SER A 20 -10.67 -35.95 52.07
C SER A 20 -10.70 -34.82 51.04
N SER A 21 -11.51 -35.01 49.99
CA SER A 21 -11.82 -34.09 48.90
C SER A 21 -12.46 -32.74 49.30
N LEU A 22 -12.63 -32.47 50.59
CA LEU A 22 -13.30 -31.27 51.10
C LEU A 22 -12.36 -30.07 51.29
N LYS A 23 -11.05 -30.30 51.52
CA LYS A 23 -10.05 -29.21 51.66
C LYS A 23 -9.69 -28.56 50.33
N TYR A 24 -9.65 -29.34 49.24
CA TYR A 24 -9.40 -28.80 47.91
C TYR A 24 -10.61 -28.05 47.34
N LEU A 25 -11.84 -28.44 47.69
CA LEU A 25 -13.05 -27.73 47.26
C LEU A 25 -13.22 -26.38 47.98
N LEU A 26 -12.86 -26.31 49.27
CA LEU A 26 -12.87 -25.03 50.00
C LEU A 26 -11.70 -24.13 49.61
N GLY A 27 -10.52 -24.69 49.34
CA GLY A 27 -9.37 -23.92 48.83
C GLY A 27 -9.59 -23.36 47.42
N SER A 28 -10.26 -24.11 46.53
CA SER A 28 -10.58 -23.63 45.17
C SER A 28 -11.74 -22.63 45.16
N ILE A 29 -12.71 -22.73 46.07
CA ILE A 29 -13.77 -21.72 46.22
C ILE A 29 -13.22 -20.44 46.87
N PHE A 30 -12.23 -20.53 47.77
CA PHE A 30 -11.58 -19.36 48.37
C PHE A 30 -10.63 -18.67 47.36
N LEU A 31 -9.99 -19.42 46.47
CA LEU A 31 -9.20 -18.86 45.36
C LEU A 31 -10.11 -18.20 44.31
N LEU A 32 -11.24 -18.81 43.95
CA LEU A 32 -12.24 -18.23 43.03
C LEU A 32 -12.97 -16.99 43.59
N LEU A 33 -12.97 -16.78 44.91
CA LEU A 33 -13.50 -15.57 45.55
C LEU A 33 -12.45 -14.47 45.72
N LEU A 34 -11.16 -14.75 45.48
CA LEU A 34 -10.08 -13.75 45.47
C LEU A 34 -9.77 -13.22 44.05
N VAL A 35 -10.10 -13.96 42.99
CA VAL A 35 -10.00 -13.47 41.59
C VAL A 35 -11.32 -12.90 41.05
N GLY A 36 -12.33 -12.78 41.89
CA GLY A 36 -13.67 -12.29 41.53
C GLY A 36 -13.86 -10.81 41.85
N ASN A 37 -13.48 -9.94 40.92
CA ASN A 37 -13.90 -8.55 40.80
C ASN A 37 -13.55 -7.61 41.98
N ILE A 38 -12.32 -7.12 41.98
CA ILE A 38 -12.15 -5.67 41.92
C ILE A 38 -11.38 -5.41 40.62
N VAL A 39 -12.11 -5.32 39.50
CA VAL A 39 -11.58 -4.58 38.36
C VAL A 39 -11.59 -3.14 38.85
N PHE A 40 -10.45 -2.62 39.30
CA PHE A 40 -10.25 -1.18 39.25
C PHE A 40 -10.34 -0.86 37.77
N ALA A 41 -11.46 -0.25 37.36
CA ALA A 41 -11.65 0.21 36.00
C ALA A 41 -10.54 1.20 35.71
N GLY A 42 -9.48 0.75 35.02
CA GLY A 42 -8.32 1.57 34.70
C GLY A 42 -8.76 2.88 34.06
N ASN A 43 -8.07 3.97 34.39
CA ASN A 43 -8.42 5.28 33.90
C ASN A 43 -7.84 5.47 32.50
N VAL A 44 -8.70 5.73 31.52
CA VAL A 44 -8.29 5.97 30.13
C VAL A 44 -8.50 7.43 29.79
N ALA A 45 -7.44 8.10 29.32
CA ALA A 45 -7.55 9.41 28.69
C ALA A 45 -7.87 9.22 27.21
N LEU A 46 -9.14 9.40 26.84
CA LEU A 46 -9.55 9.44 25.43
C LEU A 46 -9.44 10.88 24.94
N VAL A 47 -8.34 11.16 24.24
CA VAL A 47 -8.03 12.49 23.72
C VAL A 47 -8.77 12.69 22.40
N VAL A 48 -9.56 13.76 22.34
CA VAL A 48 -10.47 14.08 21.24
C VAL A 48 -10.37 15.56 20.87
N LYS A 49 -10.80 15.90 19.65
CA LYS A 49 -10.71 17.27 19.15
C LYS A 49 -11.63 18.25 19.89
N ASP A 50 -12.85 17.82 20.20
CA ASP A 50 -13.84 18.62 20.93
C ASP A 50 -14.62 17.67 21.84
N ALA A 51 -14.31 17.69 23.14
CA ALA A 51 -14.94 16.79 24.11
C ALA A 51 -16.46 17.03 24.25
N THR A 52 -16.95 18.19 23.80
CA THR A 52 -18.37 18.55 23.83
C THR A 52 -19.13 18.14 22.57
N LYS A 53 -18.42 17.80 21.48
CA LYS A 53 -19.00 17.46 20.17
C LYS A 53 -18.38 16.21 19.58
N LEU A 54 -18.51 15.11 20.31
CA LEU A 54 -18.02 13.83 19.83
C LEU A 54 -18.65 13.43 18.49
N SER A 55 -17.82 12.91 17.60
CA SER A 55 -18.27 12.16 16.43
C SER A 55 -19.13 10.98 16.91
N THR A 56 -20.40 10.98 16.50
CA THR A 56 -21.36 9.91 16.82
C THR A 56 -20.96 8.55 16.25
N VAL A 57 -20.01 8.54 15.31
CA VAL A 57 -19.57 7.35 14.59
C VAL A 57 -18.16 6.91 14.98
N HIS A 58 -17.23 7.83 15.23
CA HIS A 58 -15.84 7.50 15.51
C HIS A 58 -15.53 7.48 17.01
N GLU A 59 -15.35 8.66 17.62
CA GLU A 59 -14.97 8.83 19.03
C GLU A 59 -15.97 8.17 19.97
N THR A 60 -17.28 8.28 19.70
CA THR A 60 -18.32 7.63 20.51
C THR A 60 -18.19 6.10 20.53
N ARG A 61 -17.76 5.49 19.42
CA ARG A 61 -17.63 4.03 19.32
C ARG A 61 -16.34 3.51 19.95
N VAL A 62 -15.23 4.24 19.76
CA VAL A 62 -13.97 3.94 20.46
C VAL A 62 -14.19 4.03 21.97
N LYS A 63 -14.83 5.11 22.43
CA LYS A 63 -15.25 5.26 23.84
C LYS A 63 -16.08 4.08 24.31
N ALA A 64 -17.15 3.73 23.57
CA ALA A 64 -18.02 2.62 23.95
C ALA A 64 -17.27 1.27 24.00
N ALA A 65 -16.31 1.04 23.09
CA ALA A 65 -15.51 -0.18 23.09
C ALA A 65 -14.60 -0.28 24.33
N LEU A 66 -13.98 0.84 24.73
CA LEU A 66 -13.17 0.91 25.96
C LEU A 66 -14.04 0.73 27.21
N GLU A 67 -15.23 1.35 27.25
CA GLU A 67 -16.18 1.18 28.35
C GLU A 67 -16.72 -0.27 28.43
N GLU A 68 -16.93 -0.94 27.29
CA GLU A 68 -17.32 -2.36 27.24
C GLU A 68 -16.22 -3.27 27.80
N MET A 69 -14.95 -2.88 27.66
CA MET A 69 -13.82 -3.56 28.28
C MET A 69 -13.72 -3.28 29.80
N GLY A 70 -14.54 -2.38 30.34
CA GLY A 70 -14.61 -2.07 31.76
C GLY A 70 -13.73 -0.91 32.21
N PHE A 71 -13.19 -0.10 31.28
CA PHE A 71 -12.39 1.07 31.62
C PHE A 71 -13.22 2.31 31.96
N THR A 72 -12.69 3.17 32.83
CA THR A 72 -13.24 4.50 33.09
C THR A 72 -12.67 5.46 32.05
N VAL A 73 -13.48 5.87 31.07
CA VAL A 73 -13.01 6.72 29.96
C VAL A 73 -13.26 8.20 30.28
N ASN A 74 -12.18 8.94 30.47
CA ASN A 74 -12.17 10.38 30.63
C ASN A 74 -11.91 11.06 29.28
N LEU A 75 -12.81 11.95 28.88
CA LEU A 75 -12.66 12.69 27.63
C LEU A 75 -11.76 13.90 27.86
N ILE A 76 -10.68 13.97 27.09
CA ILE A 76 -9.74 15.08 27.14
C ILE A 76 -9.88 15.89 25.85
N ASP A 77 -10.28 17.15 25.98
CA ASP A 77 -10.31 18.08 24.85
C ASP A 77 -8.89 18.48 24.47
N LYS A 78 -8.59 18.52 23.18
CA LYS A 78 -7.26 18.89 22.67
C LYS A 78 -6.70 20.20 23.19
N ASN A 79 -7.56 21.18 23.50
CA ASN A 79 -7.14 22.51 23.95
C ASN A 79 -7.04 22.60 25.47
N SER A 80 -7.19 21.48 26.18
CA SER A 80 -7.07 21.45 27.63
C SER A 80 -5.61 21.71 28.02
N ALA A 81 -5.33 22.90 28.53
CA ALA A 81 -4.05 23.19 29.14
C ALA A 81 -3.86 22.37 30.42
N ASN A 82 -2.65 21.85 30.65
CA ASN A 82 -2.21 21.21 31.91
C ASN A 82 -2.94 19.90 32.26
N VAL A 83 -3.12 19.00 31.30
CA VAL A 83 -3.56 17.63 31.60
C VAL A 83 -2.38 16.85 32.19
N ASP A 84 -2.55 16.34 33.41
CA ASP A 84 -1.59 15.39 33.99
C ASP A 84 -1.90 13.99 33.49
N TYR A 85 -1.06 13.48 32.59
CA TYR A 85 -1.28 12.16 32.00
C TYR A 85 -0.84 11.01 32.93
N SER A 86 -0.15 11.29 34.04
CA SER A 86 0.26 10.27 35.01
C SER A 86 -0.90 9.65 35.77
N ASP A 87 -2.05 10.34 35.82
CA ASP A 87 -3.31 9.87 36.43
C ASP A 87 -4.00 8.75 35.62
N TYR A 88 -3.54 8.49 34.39
CA TYR A 88 -4.14 7.53 33.47
C TYR A 88 -3.26 6.30 33.29
N ASP A 89 -3.90 5.17 33.05
CA ASP A 89 -3.24 3.90 32.75
C ASP A 89 -3.02 3.75 31.24
N LEU A 90 -3.87 4.39 30.42
CA LEU A 90 -3.79 4.36 28.97
C LEU A 90 -4.20 5.71 28.39
N ILE A 91 -3.40 6.20 27.44
CA ILE A 91 -3.77 7.30 26.56
C ILE A 91 -4.30 6.70 25.26
N VAL A 92 -5.51 7.10 24.84
CA VAL A 92 -6.06 6.74 23.53
C VAL A 92 -6.24 8.01 22.72
N ILE A 93 -5.58 8.08 21.57
CA ILE A 93 -5.74 9.17 20.61
C ILE A 93 -6.64 8.67 19.50
N ALA A 94 -7.86 9.19 19.44
CA ALA A 94 -8.84 8.82 18.43
C ALA A 94 -9.34 10.07 17.70
N GLY A 95 -9.22 10.08 16.37
CA GLY A 95 -9.48 11.25 15.56
C GLY A 95 -10.13 10.93 14.23
N ARG A 96 -11.10 11.75 13.80
CA ARG A 96 -11.74 11.60 12.48
C ARG A 96 -10.86 12.22 11.37
N PRO A 97 -10.51 11.48 10.31
CA PRO A 97 -10.11 12.06 9.03
C PRO A 97 -11.29 12.87 8.46
N GLY A 98 -11.25 14.19 8.59
CA GLY A 98 -12.31 15.09 8.13
C GLY A 98 -12.16 15.41 6.64
N ASN A 99 -13.05 14.87 5.81
CA ASN A 99 -13.11 15.11 4.37
C ASN A 99 -13.70 16.48 3.96
N VAL A 100 -13.40 17.58 4.67
CA VAL A 100 -14.00 18.89 4.32
C VAL A 100 -13.08 20.10 4.42
N ASN A 101 -11.97 20.09 5.17
CA ASN A 101 -11.00 21.20 5.13
C ASN A 101 -9.64 20.77 5.67
N ILE A 102 -8.56 21.16 4.97
CA ILE A 102 -7.15 20.98 5.37
C ILE A 102 -6.78 21.63 6.73
N ASN A 103 -7.70 22.39 7.34
CA ASN A 103 -7.51 23.06 8.63
C ASN A 103 -8.22 22.32 9.79
N GLU A 104 -8.70 21.09 9.57
CA GLU A 104 -9.51 20.35 10.55
C GLU A 104 -8.87 19.06 11.06
N HIS A 105 -7.60 18.80 10.77
CA HIS A 105 -6.90 17.61 11.23
C HIS A 105 -6.61 17.64 12.75
N LEU A 106 -6.28 16.48 13.34
CA LEU A 106 -5.80 16.40 14.74
C LEU A 106 -4.33 16.86 14.87
N ASP A 107 -3.71 17.19 13.76
CA ASP A 107 -2.26 17.14 13.58
C ASP A 107 -1.52 18.25 14.36
N ASP A 108 -2.15 19.39 14.63
CA ASP A 108 -1.50 20.53 15.30
C ASP A 108 -1.28 20.38 16.83
N PHE A 109 -1.87 19.38 17.50
CA PHE A 109 -1.82 19.28 18.98
C PHE A 109 -1.33 17.95 19.51
N ALA A 110 -1.15 16.95 18.64
CA ALA A 110 -0.65 15.66 19.04
C ALA A 110 0.68 15.84 19.79
N SER A 111 1.61 16.65 19.28
CA SER A 111 2.88 17.07 19.92
C SER A 111 2.79 17.48 21.40
N GLN A 112 1.60 17.89 21.82
CA GLN A 112 1.07 18.16 23.16
C GLN A 112 1.17 17.02 24.19
N ILE A 113 1.11 15.80 23.67
CA ILE A 113 0.73 14.59 24.40
C ILE A 113 2.00 13.76 24.66
N PRO A 114 2.23 13.27 25.88
CA PRO A 114 3.43 12.51 26.21
C PRO A 114 3.35 11.05 25.70
N VAL A 115 3.15 10.84 24.39
CA VAL A 115 2.90 9.51 23.79
C VAL A 115 4.07 8.54 23.90
N ASN A 116 5.29 9.05 24.06
CA ASN A 116 6.49 8.23 24.24
C ASN A 116 6.69 7.82 25.70
N ASP A 117 6.06 8.54 26.63
CA ASP A 117 6.33 8.43 28.06
C ASP A 117 5.26 7.59 28.79
N TYR A 118 4.08 7.39 28.20
CA TYR A 118 2.96 6.64 28.80
C TYR A 118 2.38 5.60 27.84
N PRO A 119 1.77 4.52 28.36
CA PRO A 119 1.06 3.53 27.56
C PRO A 119 0.07 4.21 26.61
N THR A 120 0.28 4.06 25.30
CA THR A 120 -0.48 4.83 24.30
C THR A 120 -1.01 3.96 23.16
N LEU A 121 -2.28 4.16 22.80
CA LEU A 121 -2.90 3.60 21.60
C LEU A 121 -3.32 4.72 20.65
N VAL A 122 -2.72 4.75 19.46
CA VAL A 122 -2.99 5.76 18.44
C VAL A 122 -3.85 5.17 17.33
N ILE A 123 -4.98 5.81 17.04
CA ILE A 123 -5.94 5.34 16.04
C ILE A 123 -6.03 6.35 14.89
N GLY A 124 -5.45 6.01 13.73
CA GLY A 124 -5.74 6.67 12.47
C GLY A 124 -5.22 8.10 12.27
N THR A 125 -4.08 8.46 12.86
CA THR A 125 -3.45 9.80 12.77
C THR A 125 -2.59 9.97 11.50
N TYR A 126 -2.38 11.23 11.07
CA TYR A 126 -1.82 11.59 9.76
C TYR A 126 -0.41 12.15 9.74
N PHE A 127 0.16 12.64 10.85
CA PHE A 127 1.54 13.13 10.92
C PHE A 127 2.07 12.78 12.32
N LEU A 128 3.19 12.05 12.37
CA LEU A 128 3.89 11.73 13.62
C LEU A 128 5.21 12.52 13.76
N ASP A 129 5.41 13.49 12.86
CA ASP A 129 6.62 14.28 12.67
C ASP A 129 7.10 14.94 14.00
N ASP A 130 6.16 15.41 14.82
CA ASP A 130 6.47 16.26 15.98
C ASP A 130 6.90 15.53 17.26
N TYR A 131 6.98 14.20 17.28
CA TYR A 131 7.50 13.48 18.47
C TYR A 131 8.74 12.62 18.19
N GLY A 132 9.43 12.89 17.06
CA GLY A 132 10.65 12.20 16.65
C GLY A 132 10.42 10.94 15.80
N TRP A 133 9.23 10.74 15.23
CA TRP A 133 8.82 9.51 14.51
C TRP A 133 8.94 9.53 12.98
N VAL A 134 9.04 10.73 12.36
CA VAL A 134 9.15 11.04 10.92
C VAL A 134 7.87 10.95 10.06
N GLN A 135 7.89 11.67 8.91
CA GLN A 135 6.78 11.89 7.95
C GLN A 135 6.14 10.59 7.44
N PRO A 136 4.82 10.41 7.60
CA PRO A 136 4.13 9.36 6.86
C PRO A 136 4.15 9.68 5.37
N GLY A 137 4.51 8.69 4.55
CA GLY A 137 4.59 8.81 3.10
C GLY A 137 3.30 9.33 2.47
N SER A 138 3.47 10.10 1.39
CA SER A 138 2.42 10.70 0.58
C SER A 138 1.37 9.68 0.12
N MET A 139 0.06 9.95 0.29
CA MET A 139 -0.94 9.63 -0.74
C MET A 139 -2.35 10.20 -0.51
N SER A 140 -2.86 10.79 -1.61
CA SER A 140 -4.23 10.73 -2.14
C SER A 140 -5.41 10.77 -1.17
N THR A 141 -6.15 11.88 -1.20
CA THR A 141 -7.48 12.01 -0.61
C THR A 141 -8.53 11.32 -1.48
N ALA A 142 -8.94 10.10 -1.11
CA ALA A 142 -10.19 9.55 -1.60
C ALA A 142 -11.12 9.05 -0.47
N THR A 143 -12.38 9.48 -0.60
CA THR A 143 -13.52 9.03 0.19
C THR A 143 -13.95 7.65 -0.29
N SER A 144 -13.79 6.56 0.46
CA SER A 144 -14.63 5.39 0.16
C SER A 144 -14.75 4.30 1.23
N THR A 145 -15.94 3.71 1.23
CA THR A 145 -16.53 2.70 2.10
C THR A 145 -16.11 1.25 1.78
N GLN A 146 -14.89 1.01 1.29
CA GLN A 146 -14.50 -0.32 0.80
C GLN A 146 -13.94 -1.22 1.90
N ILE A 147 -14.36 -2.49 1.88
CA ILE A 147 -13.81 -3.57 2.70
C ILE A 147 -12.40 -3.85 2.22
N GLN A 148 -11.43 -3.77 3.10
CA GLN A 148 -10.02 -4.03 2.81
C GLN A 148 -9.55 -5.26 3.57
N ARG A 149 -8.44 -5.84 3.11
CA ARG A 149 -7.91 -7.09 3.64
C ARG A 149 -6.51 -6.81 4.15
N ILE A 150 -6.25 -7.10 5.42
CA ILE A 150 -4.91 -6.99 5.99
C ILE A 150 -4.29 -8.37 6.11
N LYS A 151 -2.99 -8.47 5.87
CA LYS A 151 -2.19 -9.66 6.04
C LYS A 151 -1.48 -9.60 7.39
N ILE A 152 -1.58 -10.66 8.18
CA ILE A 152 -0.79 -10.80 9.41
C ILE A 152 0.66 -11.10 9.04
N VAL A 153 1.58 -10.24 9.48
CA VAL A 153 3.02 -10.37 9.20
C VAL A 153 3.83 -10.80 10.42
N ASN A 154 3.28 -10.64 11.62
CA ASN A 154 3.81 -11.24 12.84
C ASN A 154 2.67 -11.90 13.61
N SER A 155 2.71 -13.22 13.74
CA SER A 155 1.70 -14.03 14.46
C SER A 155 2.13 -14.43 15.89
N THR A 156 3.33 -14.02 16.30
CA THR A 156 3.88 -14.35 17.64
C THR A 156 3.51 -13.32 18.69
N ASN A 157 3.20 -12.09 18.28
CA ASN A 157 2.81 -11.02 19.18
C ASN A 157 1.40 -11.30 19.78
N PRO A 158 1.16 -11.00 21.08
CA PRO A 158 -0.15 -11.19 21.71
C PRO A 158 -1.32 -10.48 21.00
N ILE A 159 -1.07 -9.34 20.34
CA ILE A 159 -2.11 -8.59 19.60
C ILE A 159 -2.71 -9.44 18.49
N THR A 160 -1.88 -10.19 17.77
CA THR A 160 -2.27 -11.05 16.65
C THR A 160 -2.51 -12.50 17.07
N SER A 161 -2.63 -12.75 18.38
CA SER A 161 -2.93 -14.09 18.91
C SER A 161 -4.26 -14.59 18.35
N GLY A 162 -4.23 -15.81 17.80
CA GLY A 162 -5.39 -16.43 17.14
C GLY A 162 -5.38 -16.32 15.62
N TYR A 163 -4.42 -15.60 15.02
CA TYR A 163 -4.24 -15.50 13.57
C TYR A 163 -2.91 -16.14 13.12
N SER A 164 -2.89 -16.72 11.93
CA SER A 164 -1.70 -17.36 11.35
C SER A 164 -0.85 -16.37 10.54
N LEU A 165 0.47 -16.62 10.47
CA LEU A 165 1.34 -15.84 9.59
C LEU A 165 0.85 -15.91 8.13
N GLY A 166 0.67 -14.75 7.50
CA GLY A 166 0.15 -14.62 6.14
C GLY A 166 -1.37 -14.74 6.01
N GLU A 167 -2.11 -14.93 7.12
CA GLU A 167 -3.56 -14.94 7.11
C GLU A 167 -4.12 -13.58 6.70
N ILE A 168 -5.17 -13.62 5.87
CA ILE A 168 -5.84 -12.43 5.37
C ILE A 168 -7.11 -12.18 6.17
N VAL A 169 -7.07 -11.12 6.97
CA VAL A 169 -8.16 -10.70 7.86
C VAL A 169 -8.92 -9.56 7.22
N THR A 170 -10.24 -9.62 7.29
CA THR A 170 -11.09 -8.58 6.69
C THR A 170 -11.30 -7.45 7.70
N VAL A 171 -10.85 -6.25 7.34
CA VAL A 171 -11.00 -5.03 8.16
C VAL A 171 -11.51 -3.87 7.31
N HIS A 172 -12.07 -2.86 7.95
CA HIS A 172 -12.51 -1.65 7.24
C HIS A 172 -11.55 -0.50 7.55
N ILE A 173 -10.69 -0.18 6.58
CA ILE A 173 -9.79 0.99 6.63
C ILE A 173 -10.25 2.04 5.61
N ILE A 174 -9.82 3.30 5.79
CA ILE A 174 -9.97 4.34 4.77
C ILE A 174 -8.55 4.63 4.22
N GLU A 175 -8.31 4.06 3.03
CA GLU A 175 -7.19 4.17 2.06
C GLU A 175 -5.75 4.48 2.54
N ASP A 176 -4.83 3.62 2.07
CA ASP A 176 -3.37 3.75 1.84
C ASP A 176 -2.57 4.70 2.74
N LYS A 177 -2.66 4.50 4.05
CA LYS A 177 -1.82 5.22 5.00
C LYS A 177 -0.84 4.28 5.65
N SER A 178 0.42 4.42 5.27
CA SER A 178 1.49 3.97 6.13
C SER A 178 1.46 4.84 7.38
N ILE A 179 1.43 4.21 8.56
CA ILE A 179 1.51 4.96 9.81
C ILE A 179 2.96 5.42 10.04
N PHE A 180 3.95 4.75 9.41
CA PHE A 180 5.38 5.00 9.62
C PHE A 180 6.22 4.80 8.37
N ASP A 181 7.34 5.51 8.33
CA ASP A 181 8.52 5.15 7.58
C ASP A 181 9.48 4.39 8.53
N VAL A 182 9.58 3.07 8.34
CA VAL A 182 10.33 2.19 9.27
C VAL A 182 11.84 2.42 9.18
N GLU A 183 12.33 2.94 8.05
CA GLU A 183 13.76 3.18 7.80
C GLU A 183 14.34 4.30 8.68
N LYS A 184 13.48 5.14 9.26
CA LYS A 184 13.90 6.26 10.10
C LYS A 184 13.71 6.02 11.60
N ILE A 185 13.28 4.83 12.01
CA ILE A 185 13.31 4.39 13.41
C ILE A 185 14.62 3.64 13.63
N LYS A 186 15.48 4.15 14.52
CA LYS A 186 16.83 3.61 14.72
C LYS A 186 16.83 2.21 15.36
N SER A 187 15.83 1.87 16.17
CA SER A 187 15.72 0.52 16.74
C SER A 187 14.29 0.10 17.17
N LYS A 188 14.01 -1.21 17.19
CA LYS A 188 12.86 -1.85 17.88
C LYS A 188 11.43 -1.38 17.48
N PHE A 189 11.16 -1.17 16.19
CA PHE A 189 9.78 -1.15 15.67
C PHE A 189 9.34 -2.55 15.25
N ILE A 190 8.15 -2.98 15.67
CA ILE A 190 7.62 -4.31 15.33
C ILE A 190 6.34 -4.15 14.50
N GLN A 191 6.43 -4.54 13.23
CA GLN A 191 5.28 -4.62 12.34
C GLN A 191 4.45 -5.88 12.64
N LEU A 192 3.13 -5.72 12.79
CA LEU A 192 2.21 -6.83 13.10
C LEU A 192 1.26 -7.18 11.95
N ALA A 193 0.76 -6.16 11.23
CA ALA A 193 -0.13 -6.36 10.09
C ALA A 193 0.07 -5.29 9.02
N SER A 194 -0.11 -5.68 7.75
CA SER A 194 0.05 -4.81 6.57
C SER A 194 -1.05 -5.03 5.52
N LEU A 195 -1.19 -4.14 4.54
CA LEU A 195 -2.24 -4.23 3.51
C LEU A 195 -1.97 -5.27 2.43
N THR A 196 -0.73 -5.35 1.92
CA THR A 196 -0.40 -6.11 0.70
C THR A 196 0.84 -7.00 0.87
N SER A 197 1.92 -6.49 1.46
CA SER A 197 3.17 -7.20 1.77
C SER A 197 3.86 -6.59 3.01
N THR A 198 4.92 -7.23 3.52
CA THR A 198 5.69 -6.77 4.68
C THR A 198 6.29 -5.37 4.48
N ASP A 199 6.65 -5.00 3.26
CA ASP A 199 7.62 -3.92 3.04
C ASP A 199 7.01 -2.60 2.56
N ARG A 200 5.67 -2.44 2.61
CA ARG A 200 5.01 -1.29 1.94
C ARG A 200 4.07 -0.44 2.79
N VAL A 201 3.17 -1.03 3.58
CA VAL A 201 2.17 -0.25 4.35
C VAL A 201 1.81 -0.94 5.67
N THR A 202 2.36 -0.41 6.78
CA THR A 202 2.05 -0.92 8.13
C THR A 202 0.70 -0.40 8.62
N VAL A 203 -0.21 -1.33 8.95
CA VAL A 203 -1.54 -1.02 9.50
C VAL A 203 -1.57 -1.21 11.01
N ILE A 204 -0.86 -2.20 11.53
CA ILE A 204 -0.67 -2.40 12.97
C ILE A 204 0.83 -2.50 13.23
N GLY A 205 1.35 -1.56 14.00
CA GLY A 205 2.74 -1.51 14.42
C GLY A 205 2.84 -1.23 15.91
N VAL A 206 3.87 -1.76 16.55
CA VAL A 206 4.07 -1.62 17.99
C VAL A 206 5.51 -1.25 18.33
N LEU A 207 5.64 -0.66 19.51
CA LEU A 207 6.88 -0.22 20.09
C LEU A 207 6.98 -0.71 21.51
N GLU A 208 8.18 -1.16 21.86
CA GLU A 208 8.53 -1.49 23.23
C GLU A 208 9.15 -0.26 23.92
N PRO A 209 9.29 -0.28 25.25
CA PRO A 209 10.19 0.65 25.93
C PRO A 209 11.62 0.55 25.40
N ASP A 210 12.37 1.64 25.49
CA ASP A 210 13.73 1.80 24.98
C ASP A 210 13.87 1.65 23.45
N THR A 211 12.79 1.88 22.69
CA THR A 211 12.88 2.08 21.24
C THR A 211 13.49 3.46 20.98
N GLU A 212 14.61 3.49 20.26
CA GLU A 212 15.27 4.74 19.87
C GLU A 212 14.59 5.35 18.63
N LEU A 213 14.14 6.58 18.78
CA LEU A 213 13.49 7.36 17.74
C LEU A 213 14.53 8.13 16.91
N TYR A 214 14.11 8.68 15.77
CA TYR A 214 14.99 9.36 14.81
C TYR A 214 15.88 10.44 15.45
N LEU A 215 15.33 11.21 16.39
CA LEU A 215 16.02 12.30 17.10
C LEU A 215 16.82 11.83 18.34
N GLY A 216 17.06 10.51 18.50
CA GLY A 216 17.82 9.95 19.63
C GLY A 216 17.05 9.87 20.96
N LYS A 217 15.76 10.24 21.00
CA LYS A 217 14.91 10.03 22.18
C LYS A 217 14.51 8.56 22.29
N ALA A 218 14.56 7.97 23.48
CA ALA A 218 14.03 6.64 23.76
C ALA A 218 12.59 6.68 24.27
N THR A 219 11.76 5.70 23.89
CA THR A 219 10.43 5.47 24.47
C THR A 219 10.54 4.94 25.91
N LYS A 220 9.62 5.34 26.80
CA LYS A 220 9.55 4.80 28.18
C LYS A 220 8.44 3.77 28.35
N ALA A 221 7.44 3.80 27.49
CA ALA A 221 6.28 2.92 27.57
C ALA A 221 5.94 2.29 26.22
N ARG A 222 5.12 1.23 26.24
CA ARG A 222 4.59 0.60 25.04
C ARG A 222 3.64 1.53 24.30
N ALA A 223 3.74 1.54 22.98
CA ALA A 223 2.78 2.21 22.13
C ALA A 223 2.32 1.31 20.99
N VAL A 224 1.02 1.37 20.68
CA VAL A 224 0.42 0.67 19.55
C VAL A 224 -0.17 1.68 18.58
N PHE A 225 0.08 1.44 17.31
CA PHE A 225 -0.50 2.19 16.22
C PHE A 225 -1.47 1.32 15.46
N PHE A 226 -2.72 1.76 15.44
CA PHE A 226 -3.84 0.98 15.00
C PHE A 226 -4.56 1.71 13.86
N GLY A 227 -4.16 1.43 12.63
CA GLY A 227 -4.60 2.10 11.40
C GLY A 227 -6.04 1.82 10.96
N ILE A 228 -6.88 1.27 11.83
CA ILE A 228 -8.28 0.94 11.51
C ILE A 228 -9.19 2.09 11.96
N THR A 229 -9.57 2.94 11.01
CA THR A 229 -10.12 4.28 11.31
C THR A 229 -11.65 4.37 11.33
N ASN A 230 -12.39 3.37 10.83
CA ASN A 230 -13.86 3.46 10.78
C ASN A 230 -14.57 2.39 11.66
N PRO A 231 -14.79 2.68 12.96
CA PRO A 231 -15.45 1.78 13.89
C PRO A 231 -16.94 1.52 13.61
N LEU A 232 -17.54 2.24 12.64
CA LEU A 232 -18.86 1.88 12.14
C LEU A 232 -18.88 0.48 11.54
N TYR A 233 -17.77 0.11 10.91
CA TYR A 233 -17.61 -1.12 10.16
C TYR A 233 -16.57 -2.05 10.77
N TRP A 234 -16.28 -1.95 12.07
CA TRP A 234 -15.41 -2.94 12.71
C TRP A 234 -16.01 -4.34 12.55
N SER A 235 -15.31 -5.19 11.79
CA SER A 235 -15.50 -6.64 11.80
C SER A 235 -15.22 -7.17 13.19
N ASP A 236 -15.65 -8.41 13.48
CA ASP A 236 -15.35 -9.02 14.78
C ASP A 236 -13.84 -9.24 14.96
N ASP A 237 -13.10 -9.42 13.86
CA ASP A 237 -11.64 -9.43 13.86
C ASP A 237 -11.05 -8.08 14.23
N ALA A 238 -11.54 -6.98 13.63
CA ALA A 238 -11.07 -5.63 13.97
C ALA A 238 -11.30 -5.29 15.44
N LYS A 239 -12.44 -5.71 16.01
CA LYS A 239 -12.71 -5.56 17.46
C LYS A 239 -11.75 -6.38 18.30
N SER A 240 -11.45 -7.61 17.89
CA SER A 240 -10.56 -8.51 18.63
C SER A 240 -9.13 -7.96 18.63
N LEU A 241 -8.63 -7.54 17.47
CA LEU A 241 -7.33 -6.88 17.33
C LEU A 241 -7.27 -5.59 18.17
N PHE A 242 -8.32 -4.76 18.15
CA PHE A 242 -8.39 -3.55 18.99
C PHE A 242 -8.31 -3.87 20.49
N LYS A 243 -9.10 -4.86 20.95
CA LYS A 243 -9.09 -5.29 22.36
C LYS A 243 -7.71 -5.82 22.77
N ASN A 244 -7.07 -6.63 21.92
CA ASN A 244 -5.75 -7.16 22.21
C ASN A 244 -4.69 -6.04 22.23
N SER A 245 -4.78 -5.04 21.34
CA SER A 245 -3.91 -3.86 21.35
C SER A 245 -3.98 -3.10 22.68
N VAL A 246 -5.19 -2.85 23.18
CA VAL A 246 -5.41 -2.19 24.47
C VAL A 246 -4.78 -3.01 25.60
N LEU A 247 -5.01 -4.32 25.63
CA LEU A 247 -4.47 -5.20 26.69
C LEU A 247 -2.95 -5.33 26.64
N TRP A 248 -2.36 -5.36 25.44
CA TRP A 248 -0.92 -5.51 25.27
C TRP A 248 -0.14 -4.26 25.73
N VAL A 249 -0.69 -3.07 25.45
CA VAL A 249 -0.15 -1.80 25.98
C VAL A 249 -0.23 -1.74 27.51
N LEU A 250 -1.24 -2.38 28.09
CA LEU A 250 -1.50 -2.45 29.53
C LEU A 250 -1.02 -3.76 30.18
N ALA A 251 -0.02 -4.44 29.62
CA ALA A 251 0.43 -5.68 30.21
C ALA A 251 1.16 -5.44 31.55
N ASP A 252 1.05 -6.45 32.41
CA ASP A 252 1.78 -6.65 33.66
C ASP A 252 2.45 -8.02 33.47
N GLY A 253 3.77 -8.00 33.29
CA GLY A 253 4.56 -9.13 32.83
C GLY A 253 4.85 -10.16 33.90
N ASP A 254 4.93 -9.74 35.16
CA ASP A 254 5.25 -10.59 36.30
C ASP A 254 4.08 -10.85 37.26
N GLU A 255 2.91 -10.30 36.92
CA GLU A 255 1.62 -10.49 37.57
C GLU A 255 1.58 -10.00 39.02
N ASP A 256 2.33 -8.94 39.33
CA ASP A 256 2.42 -8.36 40.66
C ASP A 256 1.34 -7.29 40.96
N GLY A 257 0.60 -6.88 39.92
CA GLY A 257 -0.47 -5.90 39.98
C GLY A 257 -0.05 -4.47 39.60
N ILE A 258 1.21 -4.26 39.24
CA ILE A 258 1.76 -3.03 38.68
C ILE A 258 1.97 -3.21 37.17
N LEU A 259 1.59 -2.20 36.38
CA LEU A 259 1.76 -2.27 34.93
C LEU A 259 3.24 -2.15 34.56
N ASP A 260 3.67 -2.84 33.50
CA ASP A 260 5.07 -2.84 33.00
C ASP A 260 5.69 -1.44 32.82
N SER A 261 4.84 -0.42 32.60
CA SER A 261 5.24 0.98 32.40
C SER A 261 5.41 1.78 33.70
N LYS A 262 4.83 1.28 34.80
CA LYS A 262 4.88 1.86 36.15
C LYS A 262 5.71 0.98 37.09
N ASP A 263 6.17 -0.16 36.61
CA ASP A 263 6.86 -1.19 37.35
C ASP A 263 8.38 -1.00 37.28
N ASN A 264 9.00 -0.73 38.43
CA ASN A 264 10.46 -0.63 38.56
C ASN A 264 11.17 -2.01 38.55
N CYS A 265 10.43 -3.12 38.53
CA CYS A 265 10.94 -4.46 38.28
C CYS A 265 10.04 -5.29 37.35
N ARG A 266 9.84 -4.84 36.12
CA ARG A 266 8.99 -5.44 35.05
C ARG A 266 8.95 -6.99 34.92
N SER A 267 9.95 -7.71 35.40
CA SER A 267 10.04 -9.17 35.28
C SER A 267 10.14 -9.91 36.62
N VAL A 268 10.14 -9.19 37.74
CA VAL A 268 10.34 -9.72 39.09
C VAL A 268 9.34 -9.07 40.04
N SER A 269 8.30 -9.84 40.35
CA SER A 269 7.18 -9.38 41.17
C SER A 269 7.61 -8.64 42.44
N ASN A 270 7.26 -7.36 42.51
CA ASN A 270 7.50 -6.48 43.64
C ASN A 270 6.34 -5.48 43.82
N PRO A 271 5.17 -5.93 44.32
CA PRO A 271 3.98 -5.09 44.42
C PRO A 271 4.13 -3.84 45.30
N ASP A 272 5.18 -3.77 46.12
CA ASP A 272 5.51 -2.63 46.97
C ASP A 272 6.37 -1.56 46.28
N GLN A 273 6.91 -1.86 45.09
CA GLN A 273 7.71 -0.98 44.23
C GLN A 273 8.86 -0.31 45.00
N LEU A 274 9.42 -1.02 45.99
CA LEU A 274 10.49 -0.47 46.82
C LEU A 274 11.76 -0.27 45.97
N ASP A 275 12.23 0.96 45.94
CA ASP A 275 13.49 1.40 45.34
C ASP A 275 14.18 2.27 46.41
N SER A 276 15.32 1.79 46.92
CA SER A 276 15.94 2.33 48.15
C SER A 276 16.99 3.39 47.89
N ASP A 277 17.64 3.39 46.73
CA ASP A 277 18.62 4.38 46.33
C ASP A 277 18.04 5.40 45.32
N GLY A 278 16.86 5.12 44.77
CA GLY A 278 16.11 6.02 43.92
C GLY A 278 16.64 6.04 42.50
N ASP A 279 17.19 4.94 42.01
CA ASP A 279 17.72 4.85 40.64
C ASP A 279 16.67 4.48 39.58
N GLY A 280 15.48 4.07 40.02
CA GLY A 280 14.38 3.65 39.17
C GLY A 280 14.33 2.15 38.89
N ILE A 281 15.26 1.36 39.41
CA ILE A 281 15.26 -0.10 39.43
C ILE A 281 14.82 -0.55 40.83
N GLY A 282 13.83 -1.44 40.91
CA GLY A 282 13.32 -1.87 42.21
C GLY A 282 14.31 -2.80 42.92
N ASN A 283 14.33 -2.74 44.25
CA ASN A 283 15.16 -3.58 45.11
C ASN A 283 15.10 -5.09 44.80
N ALA A 284 14.01 -5.56 44.20
CA ALA A 284 13.79 -6.96 43.87
C ALA A 284 14.60 -7.44 42.66
N CYS A 285 14.89 -6.52 41.73
CA CYS A 285 15.61 -6.78 40.47
C CYS A 285 16.95 -6.04 40.38
N ASP A 286 17.25 -5.20 41.35
CA ASP A 286 18.51 -4.46 41.50
C ASP A 286 19.60 -5.33 42.17
N LEU A 287 20.78 -5.43 41.55
CA LEU A 287 21.94 -6.12 42.09
C LEU A 287 22.70 -5.30 43.15
N CYS A 288 22.58 -3.98 43.11
CA CYS A 288 23.18 -3.00 44.02
C CYS A 288 22.13 -2.05 44.63
N PRO A 289 21.13 -2.54 45.41
CA PRO A 289 19.93 -1.80 45.85
C PRO A 289 20.16 -0.68 46.88
N GLN A 290 21.39 -0.23 47.06
CA GLN A 290 21.79 0.86 47.94
C GLN A 290 22.75 1.83 47.21
N GLU A 291 22.84 1.73 45.89
CA GLU A 291 23.77 2.45 45.04
C GLU A 291 23.02 3.10 43.88
N ASN A 292 22.80 4.42 43.95
CA ASN A 292 22.05 5.10 42.91
C ASN A 292 22.87 5.17 41.60
N ALA A 293 22.48 4.35 40.62
CA ALA A 293 23.20 4.21 39.37
C ALA A 293 22.68 5.08 38.21
N ILE A 294 21.85 6.09 38.49
CA ILE A 294 21.30 6.98 37.45
C ILE A 294 22.42 7.64 36.64
N GLY A 295 22.39 7.39 35.33
CA GLY A 295 23.33 7.97 34.37
C GLY A 295 24.64 7.20 34.24
N TYR A 296 24.85 6.15 35.04
CA TYR A 296 26.09 5.36 35.09
C TYR A 296 25.85 3.84 35.02
N ASP A 297 24.62 3.39 34.81
CA ASP A 297 24.27 1.99 34.58
C ASP A 297 23.84 1.78 33.13
N LYS A 298 24.80 1.37 32.29
CA LYS A 298 24.56 1.09 30.88
C LYS A 298 23.89 -0.27 30.68
N ASN A 299 24.13 -1.20 31.59
CA ASN A 299 23.74 -2.60 31.45
C ASN A 299 22.35 -2.91 32.08
N LYS A 300 21.83 -1.97 32.89
CA LYS A 300 20.55 -1.99 33.61
C LYS A 300 20.45 -3.05 34.70
N ASP A 301 21.54 -3.34 35.40
CA ASP A 301 21.56 -4.28 36.54
C ASP A 301 21.43 -3.60 37.92
N GLY A 302 21.33 -2.27 37.96
CA GLY A 302 21.22 -1.47 39.19
C GLY A 302 22.56 -1.13 39.82
N CYS A 303 23.68 -1.49 39.20
CA CYS A 303 25.01 -1.14 39.68
C CYS A 303 25.64 -0.03 38.84
N ILE A 304 26.42 0.84 39.49
CA ILE A 304 27.28 1.81 38.78
C ILE A 304 28.40 1.04 38.07
N ASP A 305 28.51 1.25 36.76
CA ASP A 305 29.53 0.65 35.90
C ASP A 305 30.93 1.22 36.17
N ASP A 306 31.94 0.46 35.74
CA ASP A 306 33.35 0.84 35.60
C ASP A 306 33.68 0.60 34.12
N SER A 307 33.44 1.63 33.31
CA SER A 307 33.36 1.53 31.86
C SER A 307 34.71 1.23 31.21
N ASP A 308 35.83 1.62 31.83
CA ASP A 308 37.17 1.39 31.33
C ASP A 308 37.94 0.27 32.08
N GLY A 309 37.40 -0.21 33.20
CA GLY A 309 37.93 -1.32 33.97
C GLY A 309 39.18 -0.97 34.78
N ASP A 310 39.37 0.29 35.14
CA ASP A 310 40.53 0.76 35.88
C ASP A 310 40.41 0.57 37.41
N GLY A 311 39.21 0.22 37.87
CA GLY A 311 38.87 -0.02 39.27
C GLY A 311 38.23 1.17 40.00
N VAL A 312 37.99 2.27 39.31
CA VAL A 312 37.20 3.42 39.76
C VAL A 312 35.85 3.39 39.04
N LYS A 313 34.77 3.63 39.77
CA LYS A 313 33.42 3.63 39.19
C LYS A 313 33.14 4.93 38.46
N ASP A 314 32.38 4.89 37.37
CA ASP A 314 32.14 6.02 36.45
C ASP A 314 31.62 7.29 37.15
N ASN A 315 30.90 7.16 38.27
CA ASN A 315 30.38 8.30 39.03
C ASN A 315 31.45 9.04 39.87
N ALA A 316 32.59 8.39 40.12
CA ALA A 316 33.71 8.89 40.89
C ALA A 316 34.99 8.99 40.07
N ASP A 317 34.95 8.49 38.83
CA ASP A 317 36.05 8.50 37.89
C ASP A 317 36.13 9.86 37.19
N ASN A 318 37.30 10.49 37.24
CA ASN A 318 37.57 11.73 36.52
C ASN A 318 37.94 11.50 35.05
N CYS A 319 38.10 10.24 34.60
CA CYS A 319 38.20 9.80 33.21
C CYS A 319 37.39 8.51 32.93
N PRO A 320 36.04 8.54 32.95
CA PRO A 320 35.17 7.35 32.89
C PRO A 320 35.31 6.40 31.69
N THR A 321 36.13 6.73 30.70
CA THR A 321 36.35 5.92 29.49
C THR A 321 37.83 5.66 29.19
N ILE A 322 38.75 6.17 30.02
CA ILE A 322 40.20 6.09 29.79
C ILE A 322 40.92 5.77 31.11
N GLN A 323 41.46 4.56 31.20
CA GLN A 323 42.04 4.02 32.42
C GLN A 323 43.06 4.95 33.09
N ASN A 324 42.74 5.41 34.29
CA ASN A 324 43.63 6.18 35.14
C ASN A 324 43.40 5.84 36.64
N PRO A 325 43.83 4.65 37.10
CA PRO A 325 43.54 4.20 38.48
C PRO A 325 44.08 5.11 39.59
N ASP A 326 44.98 6.05 39.24
CA ASP A 326 45.54 7.05 40.15
C ASP A 326 44.72 8.34 40.26
N GLN A 327 43.72 8.52 39.39
CA GLN A 327 42.76 9.63 39.36
C GLN A 327 43.46 10.99 39.40
N LEU A 328 44.62 11.09 38.73
CA LEU A 328 45.42 12.31 38.74
C LEU A 328 44.65 13.43 38.05
N ASP A 329 44.42 14.53 38.77
CA ASP A 329 43.82 15.77 38.27
C ASP A 329 44.67 16.94 38.83
N SER A 330 45.65 17.34 38.03
CA SER A 330 46.68 18.31 38.43
C SER A 330 46.12 19.72 38.54
N ASN A 331 45.11 20.06 37.74
CA ASN A 331 44.53 21.42 37.69
C ASN A 331 43.26 21.56 38.55
N LYS A 332 42.68 20.46 39.03
CA LYS A 332 41.51 20.35 39.91
C LYS A 332 40.21 20.85 39.30
N ASP A 333 40.03 20.67 38.00
CA ASP A 333 38.78 21.00 37.32
C ASP A 333 37.76 19.85 37.34
N GLY A 334 38.14 18.68 37.87
CA GLY A 334 37.29 17.51 37.95
C GLY A 334 37.40 16.59 36.74
N ILE A 335 38.25 16.91 35.76
CA ILE A 335 38.60 16.05 34.61
C ILE A 335 40.04 15.58 34.80
N GLY A 336 40.26 14.27 34.78
CA GLY A 336 41.57 13.69 35.02
C GLY A 336 42.58 14.06 33.95
N ASP A 337 43.85 14.20 34.31
CA ASP A 337 44.95 14.57 33.41
C ASP A 337 45.02 13.65 32.18
N ARG A 338 44.52 12.42 32.29
CA ARG A 338 44.43 11.43 31.21
C ARG A 338 43.38 11.74 30.13
N CYS A 339 42.35 12.52 30.46
CA CYS A 339 41.22 12.83 29.60
C CYS A 339 40.88 14.34 29.57
N ASN A 340 41.70 15.17 30.24
CA ASN A 340 41.53 16.62 30.27
C ASN A 340 41.96 17.24 28.95
N ILE A 341 40.96 17.65 28.16
CA ILE A 341 41.10 18.30 26.85
C ILE A 341 40.45 19.71 26.84
N LEU A 342 40.84 20.64 27.76
CA LEU A 342 40.81 22.15 27.65
C LEU A 342 40.03 22.93 28.76
N PRO A 343 40.53 24.10 29.26
CA PRO A 343 40.61 25.39 28.52
C PRO A 343 41.96 26.15 28.66
N GLY A 344 42.56 26.52 27.52
CA GLY A 344 43.88 27.17 27.42
C GLY A 344 45.02 26.25 26.96
N GLY A 345 44.65 25.13 26.35
CA GLY A 345 45.27 23.85 26.68
C GLY A 345 46.21 23.28 25.64
N PHE A 346 47.04 22.44 26.21
CA PHE A 346 48.04 21.66 25.54
C PHE A 346 47.53 20.22 25.59
N VAL A 347 47.46 19.52 24.47
CA VAL A 347 47.41 18.04 24.48
C VAL A 347 48.83 17.56 24.63
N TYR A 348 49.07 16.59 25.53
CA TYR A 348 50.36 15.96 25.70
C TYR A 348 50.28 14.49 25.29
N LEU A 349 51.14 14.06 24.38
CA LEU A 349 51.20 12.68 23.93
C LEU A 349 52.65 12.27 23.68
N ASP A 350 53.04 11.06 24.07
CA ASP A 350 54.32 10.46 23.70
C ASP A 350 54.18 9.84 22.31
N VAL A 351 54.44 10.63 21.27
CA VAL A 351 54.20 10.27 19.87
C VAL A 351 55.27 9.31 19.36
N ASP A 352 56.53 9.50 19.77
CA ASP A 352 57.66 8.70 19.30
C ASP A 352 58.05 7.53 20.22
N GLY A 353 57.45 7.45 21.41
CA GLY A 353 57.62 6.35 22.36
C GLY A 353 58.90 6.44 23.19
N ASP A 354 59.53 7.61 23.27
CA ASP A 354 60.76 7.81 24.02
C ASP A 354 60.55 8.14 25.51
N SER A 355 59.30 8.13 25.97
CA SER A 355 58.87 8.48 27.32
C SER A 355 58.99 9.96 27.67
N VAL A 356 59.08 10.85 26.67
CA VAL A 356 58.97 12.31 26.79
C VAL A 356 57.81 12.79 25.94
N ASN A 357 56.71 13.22 26.58
CA ASN A 357 55.55 13.70 25.85
C ASN A 357 55.86 14.96 25.01
N GLU A 358 55.48 14.94 23.75
CA GLU A 358 55.29 16.12 22.93
C GLU A 358 53.96 16.81 23.26
N SER A 359 53.77 18.03 22.76
CA SER A 359 52.51 18.74 22.94
C SER A 359 51.99 19.46 21.71
N ALA A 360 50.67 19.48 21.55
CA ALA A 360 49.95 20.35 20.64
C ALA A 360 49.25 21.44 21.45
N ALA A 361 49.34 22.70 21.06
CA ALA A 361 48.83 23.83 21.84
C ALA A 361 47.93 24.72 21.00
N ASN A 362 46.78 25.11 21.58
CA ASN A 362 45.93 26.17 21.03
C ASN A 362 46.49 27.53 21.50
N GLN A 363 47.17 28.25 20.59
CA GLN A 363 47.97 29.42 20.96
C GLN A 363 47.13 30.69 21.14
N ASN A 364 46.00 30.79 20.45
CA ASN A 364 45.17 32.00 20.40
C ASN A 364 43.93 31.91 21.30
N ASN A 365 43.69 30.74 21.91
CA ASN A 365 42.57 30.43 22.78
C ASN A 365 41.20 30.59 22.09
N ILE A 366 41.18 30.40 20.75
CA ILE A 366 40.00 30.37 19.91
C ILE A 366 39.65 28.89 19.76
N THR A 367 38.45 28.49 20.18
CA THR A 367 38.03 27.08 20.14
C THR A 367 37.66 26.59 18.74
N GLU A 368 37.66 27.48 17.74
CA GLU A 368 37.20 27.21 16.38
C GLU A 368 38.34 26.86 15.39
N ASP A 369 39.61 26.84 15.83
CA ASP A 369 40.78 26.51 14.98
C ASP A 369 41.74 25.45 15.58
N GLY A 370 41.31 24.72 16.62
CA GLY A 370 41.99 23.52 17.12
C GLY A 370 43.34 23.79 17.81
N TYR A 371 44.28 22.85 17.73
CA TYR A 371 45.63 23.01 18.29
C TYR A 371 46.65 23.33 17.21
N GLU A 372 47.13 24.58 17.10
CA GLU A 372 47.92 25.04 15.94
C GLU A 372 49.45 24.94 16.14
N VAL A 373 49.92 24.63 17.35
CA VAL A 373 51.35 24.60 17.68
C VAL A 373 51.81 23.26 18.22
N TYR A 374 52.61 22.53 17.43
CA TYR A 374 53.37 21.38 17.90
C TYR A 374 54.67 21.78 18.61
N ASN A 375 54.92 21.20 19.78
CA ASN A 375 56.13 21.38 20.57
C ASN A 375 56.72 20.01 20.94
N ASP A 376 58.00 19.84 20.59
CA ASP A 376 58.82 18.72 21.05
C ASP A 376 59.86 19.24 22.06
N PRO A 377 59.77 18.84 23.34
CA PRO A 377 60.68 19.29 24.39
C PRO A 377 62.15 18.89 24.19
N ASN A 378 62.43 17.79 23.49
CA ASN A 378 63.77 17.21 23.41
C ASN A 378 64.40 17.34 22.00
N GLY A 379 63.59 17.65 20.99
CA GLY A 379 63.99 18.05 19.65
C GLY A 379 64.32 16.89 18.69
N ASN A 380 63.85 15.68 19.00
CA ASN A 380 64.04 14.48 18.20
C ASN A 380 62.93 14.24 17.15
N THR A 381 61.79 14.93 17.25
CA THR A 381 60.68 14.86 16.31
C THR A 381 60.48 16.16 15.52
N LYS A 382 59.83 16.07 14.36
CA LYS A 382 59.38 17.23 13.57
C LYS A 382 57.99 16.99 13.04
N ALA A 383 57.10 17.96 13.23
CA ALA A 383 55.74 17.90 12.70
C ALA A 383 55.57 18.76 11.45
N LYS A 384 54.73 18.28 10.52
CA LYS A 384 54.16 19.05 9.42
C LYS A 384 52.65 19.14 9.64
N SER A 385 52.13 20.36 9.71
CA SER A 385 50.70 20.62 9.83
C SER A 385 49.93 20.23 8.57
N MET A 386 48.75 19.67 8.76
CA MET A 386 47.75 19.41 7.72
C MET A 386 46.34 19.38 8.34
N ASP A 387 45.34 19.14 7.50
CA ASP A 387 43.96 18.86 7.91
C ASP A 387 43.59 17.50 7.28
N GLY A 388 43.54 16.49 8.13
CA GLY A 388 43.59 15.06 7.84
C GLY A 388 42.22 14.42 7.77
N ASP A 389 41.26 14.84 8.54
CA ASP A 389 39.88 14.40 8.44
C ASP A 389 38.96 15.45 7.75
N ASN A 390 39.50 16.64 7.44
CA ASN A 390 38.78 17.79 6.86
C ASN A 390 37.74 18.41 7.80
N ASP A 391 37.91 18.29 9.12
CA ASP A 391 37.06 18.95 10.10
C ASP A 391 37.37 20.46 10.27
N GLY A 392 38.50 20.91 9.71
CA GLY A 392 38.98 22.28 9.75
C GLY A 392 39.95 22.59 10.89
N PHE A 393 40.33 21.61 11.70
CA PHE A 393 41.35 21.70 12.74
C PHE A 393 42.73 21.24 12.23
N THR A 394 43.75 21.40 13.07
CA THR A 394 45.16 21.21 12.67
C THR A 394 45.71 19.89 13.18
N ASP A 395 46.07 19.02 12.24
CA ASP A 395 46.71 17.74 12.48
C ASP A 395 48.20 17.75 12.18
N TYR A 396 48.89 16.71 12.63
CA TYR A 396 50.34 16.60 12.54
C TYR A 396 50.82 15.30 11.90
N LEU A 397 51.52 15.42 10.77
CA LEU A 397 52.41 14.38 10.27
C LEU A 397 53.78 14.48 10.92
N ILE A 398 54.18 13.48 11.69
CA ILE A 398 55.35 13.54 12.56
C ILE A 398 56.48 12.64 12.05
N ASP A 399 57.64 13.26 11.83
CA ASP A 399 58.92 12.64 11.53
C ASP A 399 59.65 12.34 12.84
N ILE A 400 59.78 11.05 13.18
CA ILE A 400 60.51 10.59 14.39
C ILE A 400 62.02 10.38 14.13
N GLY A 401 62.56 11.01 13.08
CA GLY A 401 63.98 11.04 12.76
C GLY A 401 64.55 9.79 12.08
N THR A 402 63.90 8.62 12.25
CA THR A 402 64.29 7.37 11.57
C THR A 402 63.56 7.17 10.23
N VAL A 403 62.33 7.67 10.13
CA VAL A 403 61.46 7.63 8.95
C VAL A 403 60.67 8.93 8.91
N VAL A 404 60.78 9.66 7.79
CA VAL A 404 60.01 10.89 7.56
C VAL A 404 58.52 10.58 7.62
N TYR A 405 57.71 11.35 8.36
CA TYR A 405 56.25 11.18 8.51
C TYR A 405 55.82 9.74 8.84
N SER A 406 56.34 9.18 9.93
CA SER A 406 56.01 7.83 10.41
C SER A 406 54.76 7.76 11.26
N LYS A 407 54.25 8.90 11.71
CA LYS A 407 53.11 9.04 12.62
C LYS A 407 52.17 10.11 12.10
N TYR A 408 50.89 9.91 12.34
CA TYR A 408 49.84 10.89 12.18
C TYR A 408 49.20 11.11 13.54
N TRP A 409 49.07 12.36 13.94
CA TRP A 409 48.47 12.74 15.20
C TRP A 409 47.44 13.84 14.96
N ASP A 410 46.20 13.52 15.30
CA ASP A 410 45.09 14.43 15.44
C ASP A 410 44.89 14.70 16.95
N PRO A 411 45.19 15.91 17.42
CA PRO A 411 45.08 16.27 18.82
C PRO A 411 43.64 16.58 19.24
N ASP A 412 42.75 16.89 18.31
CA ASP A 412 41.37 17.31 18.57
C ASP A 412 40.49 16.07 18.81
N ASP A 413 40.70 15.00 18.04
CA ASP A 413 40.01 13.71 18.18
C ASP A 413 40.81 12.67 18.97
N ASN A 414 42.01 13.03 19.45
CA ASN A 414 42.92 12.15 20.19
C ASN A 414 43.30 10.87 19.41
N ILE A 415 43.56 11.02 18.11
CA ILE A 415 43.91 9.92 17.21
C ILE A 415 45.41 9.95 16.93
N LEU A 416 46.11 8.86 17.29
CA LEU A 416 47.53 8.64 16.95
C LEU A 416 47.68 7.34 16.17
N THR A 417 47.99 7.44 14.89
CA THR A 417 48.14 6.29 14.00
C THR A 417 49.56 6.20 13.42
N ASN A 418 49.89 5.00 12.92
CA ASN A 418 51.13 4.80 12.19
C ASN A 418 50.90 5.15 10.71
N VAL A 419 51.83 5.91 10.13
CA VAL A 419 51.81 6.20 8.70
C VAL A 419 52.65 5.16 7.98
N VAL A 420 52.04 4.50 7.00
CA VAL A 420 52.72 3.48 6.20
C VAL A 420 53.32 4.12 4.95
N LYS A 421 54.63 4.05 4.80
CA LYS A 421 55.32 4.53 3.60
C LYS A 421 55.50 3.42 2.57
N LEU A 422 54.98 3.63 1.35
CA LEU A 422 55.24 2.78 0.19
C LEU A 422 55.75 3.63 -0.98
N LYS A 423 57.00 3.40 -1.39
CA LYS A 423 57.69 4.20 -2.42
C LYS A 423 57.68 5.71 -2.09
N ASP A 424 56.95 6.51 -2.87
CA ASP A 424 56.87 7.97 -2.78
C ASP A 424 55.56 8.45 -2.10
N GLU A 425 54.75 7.52 -1.59
CA GLU A 425 53.43 7.73 -0.99
C GLU A 425 53.41 7.33 0.49
N TYR A 426 52.65 8.10 1.27
CA TYR A 426 52.42 7.91 2.69
C TYR A 426 50.93 7.69 2.91
N PHE A 427 50.58 6.53 3.45
CA PHE A 427 49.22 6.08 3.73
C PHE A 427 48.89 6.42 5.18
N ILE A 428 47.85 7.22 5.37
CA ILE A 428 47.48 7.87 6.61
C ILE A 428 46.09 7.39 7.01
N ASP A 429 45.99 6.82 8.21
CA ASP A 429 44.75 6.43 8.88
C ASP A 429 44.33 7.61 9.76
N VAL A 430 43.26 8.30 9.38
CA VAL A 430 42.86 9.55 10.03
C VAL A 430 41.78 9.34 11.09
N ASN A 431 41.02 8.25 11.00
CA ASN A 431 39.93 7.92 11.94
C ASN A 431 40.30 6.84 12.98
N GLY A 432 41.50 6.24 12.88
CA GLY A 432 42.01 5.25 13.83
C GLY A 432 41.43 3.84 13.66
N ASP A 433 40.75 3.54 12.55
CA ASP A 433 40.13 2.22 12.30
C ASP A 433 41.14 1.14 11.87
N GLY A 434 42.40 1.51 11.67
CA GLY A 434 43.49 0.65 11.22
C GLY A 434 43.65 0.57 9.70
N LYS A 435 42.89 1.36 8.92
CA LYS A 435 42.97 1.46 7.46
C LYS A 435 43.37 2.87 7.04
N ALA A 436 43.94 3.00 5.85
CA ALA A 436 44.36 4.30 5.36
C ALA A 436 43.22 5.02 4.64
N ASP A 437 42.88 6.23 5.10
CA ASP A 437 41.85 7.10 4.52
C ASP A 437 42.45 8.16 3.60
N LYS A 438 43.71 8.56 3.82
CA LYS A 438 44.41 9.56 3.01
C LYS A 438 45.75 9.04 2.50
N VAL A 439 46.15 9.52 1.31
CA VAL A 439 47.51 9.34 0.78
C VAL A 439 48.17 10.68 0.50
N LEU A 440 49.36 10.89 1.08
CA LEU A 440 50.25 12.00 0.74
C LEU A 440 51.28 11.57 -0.30
N ASN A 441 51.24 12.19 -1.49
CA ASN A 441 52.27 12.02 -2.51
C ASN A 441 53.40 13.04 -2.32
N THR A 442 54.62 12.58 -2.08
CA THR A 442 55.74 13.50 -1.80
C THR A 442 56.30 14.24 -3.00
N THR A 443 56.02 13.78 -4.22
CA THR A 443 56.44 14.45 -5.45
C THR A 443 55.56 15.66 -5.75
N SER A 444 54.24 15.54 -5.55
CA SER A 444 53.27 16.63 -5.73
C SER A 444 53.01 17.46 -4.46
N GLN A 445 53.40 16.97 -3.27
CA GLN A 445 53.05 17.53 -1.95
C GLN A 445 51.53 17.63 -1.73
N GLN A 446 50.73 16.86 -2.46
CA GLN A 446 49.27 16.83 -2.35
C GLN A 446 48.81 15.59 -1.58
N THR A 447 47.78 15.78 -0.77
CA THR A 447 47.01 14.73 -0.10
C THR A 447 45.75 14.45 -0.92
N TYR A 448 45.36 13.18 -0.96
CA TYR A 448 44.18 12.70 -1.67
C TYR A 448 43.36 11.81 -0.73
N GLY A 449 42.03 11.91 -0.78
CA GLY A 449 41.13 10.97 -0.09
C GLY A 449 41.15 9.59 -0.76
N ILE A 450 40.96 8.52 0.01
CA ILE A 450 40.93 7.13 -0.46
C ILE A 450 39.71 6.40 0.05
N VAL A 451 39.09 5.62 -0.83
CA VAL A 451 38.17 4.54 -0.46
C VAL A 451 38.71 3.25 -1.05
N GLU A 452 38.79 2.21 -0.23
CA GLU A 452 39.24 0.88 -0.63
C GLU A 452 38.08 -0.12 -0.62
N ARG A 453 37.94 -0.90 -1.69
CA ARG A 453 36.91 -1.94 -1.81
C ARG A 453 37.39 -3.07 -2.70
N ASP A 454 37.04 -4.31 -2.37
CA ASP A 454 37.17 -5.47 -3.27
C ASP A 454 36.01 -5.43 -4.27
N VAL A 455 36.26 -4.86 -5.45
CA VAL A 455 35.25 -4.54 -6.45
C VAL A 455 34.87 -5.78 -7.27
N ASP A 456 35.82 -6.65 -7.55
CA ASP A 456 35.64 -7.83 -8.40
C ASP A 456 35.53 -9.16 -7.65
N GLY A 457 35.77 -9.15 -6.34
CA GLY A 457 35.63 -10.30 -5.45
C GLY A 457 36.82 -11.25 -5.47
N ASP A 458 37.99 -10.82 -5.95
CA ASP A 458 39.20 -11.63 -6.00
C ASP A 458 40.01 -11.63 -4.67
N GLY A 459 39.61 -10.77 -3.73
CA GLY A 459 40.19 -10.65 -2.40
C GLY A 459 41.33 -9.62 -2.29
N TYR A 460 41.64 -8.89 -3.37
CA TYR A 460 42.48 -7.70 -3.35
C TYR A 460 41.60 -6.44 -3.29
N LEU A 461 42.11 -5.36 -2.66
CA LEU A 461 41.39 -4.11 -2.56
C LEU A 461 41.83 -3.15 -3.67
N GLU A 462 40.88 -2.66 -4.44
CA GLU A 462 41.05 -1.54 -5.35
C GLU A 462 40.74 -0.21 -4.66
N LYS A 463 41.26 0.88 -5.23
CA LYS A 463 41.20 2.21 -4.61
C LYS A 463 40.52 3.23 -5.51
N ALA A 464 39.62 4.01 -4.93
CA ALA A 464 39.14 5.28 -5.45
C ALA A 464 39.95 6.41 -4.81
N LEU A 465 40.41 7.39 -5.59
CA LEU A 465 41.21 8.54 -5.12
C LEU A 465 40.50 9.86 -5.41
N ASP A 466 40.19 10.64 -4.38
CA ASP A 466 39.79 12.04 -4.51
C ASP A 466 41.05 12.89 -4.64
N LYS A 467 41.39 13.31 -5.87
CA LYS A 467 42.69 13.94 -6.17
C LYS A 467 42.72 15.44 -5.92
N ASN A 468 41.57 16.08 -5.90
CA ASN A 468 41.44 17.52 -5.77
C ASN A 468 40.82 17.92 -4.42
N ASN A 469 40.46 16.94 -3.58
CA ASN A 469 39.81 17.08 -2.28
C ASN A 469 38.50 17.87 -2.38
N ASP A 470 37.73 17.67 -3.45
CA ASP A 470 36.40 18.27 -3.62
C ASP A 470 35.27 17.37 -3.13
N GLY A 471 35.60 16.19 -2.59
CA GLY A 471 34.65 15.20 -2.10
C GLY A 471 34.08 14.32 -3.20
N SER A 472 34.62 14.34 -4.42
CA SER A 472 34.31 13.42 -5.51
C SER A 472 35.56 12.66 -5.93
N PHE A 473 35.45 11.33 -6.07
CA PHE A 473 36.61 10.50 -6.38
C PHE A 473 37.00 10.54 -7.87
N ASP A 474 38.18 11.08 -8.17
CA ASP A 474 38.63 11.36 -9.54
C ASP A 474 39.39 10.23 -10.23
N ALA A 475 39.84 9.22 -9.48
CA ALA A 475 40.67 8.17 -10.05
C ALA A 475 40.45 6.80 -9.43
N TYR A 476 40.57 5.77 -10.28
CA TYR A 476 40.55 4.37 -9.89
C TYR A 476 41.95 3.76 -9.98
N VAL A 477 42.34 2.95 -9.01
CA VAL A 477 43.61 2.23 -8.96
C VAL A 477 43.37 0.77 -8.62
N ASP A 478 43.72 -0.10 -9.57
CA ASP A 478 43.84 -1.53 -9.36
C ASP A 478 45.34 -1.89 -9.31
N ASN A 479 45.73 -2.60 -8.25
CA ASN A 479 47.13 -2.95 -7.97
C ASN A 479 47.56 -4.30 -8.53
N ASP A 480 46.63 -5.23 -8.78
CA ASP A 480 46.94 -6.57 -9.24
C ASP A 480 46.54 -6.81 -10.71
N GLY A 481 45.76 -5.89 -11.28
CA GLY A 481 45.37 -5.86 -12.68
C GLY A 481 44.24 -6.84 -13.01
N SER A 482 43.46 -7.23 -12.00
CA SER A 482 42.26 -8.05 -12.14
C SER A 482 41.16 -7.32 -12.92
N THR A 483 41.06 -6.00 -12.76
CA THR A 483 40.05 -5.12 -13.34
C THR A 483 40.64 -3.95 -14.12
N THR A 484 39.77 -3.16 -14.75
CA THR A 484 40.17 -1.92 -15.43
C THR A 484 39.03 -0.91 -15.35
N LEU A 485 39.38 0.36 -15.15
CA LEU A 485 38.42 1.47 -15.24
C LEU A 485 38.02 1.70 -16.71
N LEU A 486 36.73 1.59 -17.01
CA LEU A 486 36.19 1.79 -18.35
C LEU A 486 35.62 3.20 -18.54
N SER A 487 34.97 3.75 -17.51
CA SER A 487 34.37 5.09 -17.56
C SER A 487 34.27 5.71 -16.18
N ILE A 488 34.39 7.04 -16.15
CA ILE A 488 34.02 7.89 -15.02
C ILE A 488 32.81 8.71 -15.46
N LEU A 489 31.77 8.75 -14.64
CA LEU A 489 30.51 9.45 -14.93
C LEU A 489 29.74 9.76 -13.63
N ASP A 490 28.76 10.65 -13.68
CA ASP A 490 27.84 10.94 -12.58
C ASP A 490 26.54 10.13 -12.82
N GLY A 491 26.37 9.03 -12.09
CA GLY A 491 25.32 8.06 -12.33
C GLY A 491 24.02 8.38 -11.62
N ASP A 492 24.10 8.70 -10.34
CA ASP A 492 22.96 9.07 -9.50
C ASP A 492 22.56 10.56 -9.62
N SER A 493 23.35 11.36 -10.35
CA SER A 493 23.15 12.79 -10.56
C SER A 493 23.36 13.65 -9.31
N ASP A 494 24.18 13.20 -8.37
CA ASP A 494 24.59 13.97 -7.19
C ASP A 494 25.73 14.98 -7.48
N GLY A 495 26.32 14.90 -8.68
CA GLY A 495 27.42 15.75 -9.13
C GLY A 495 28.82 15.21 -8.84
N LYS A 496 28.93 13.95 -8.36
CA LYS A 496 30.17 13.26 -8.07
C LYS A 496 30.47 12.17 -9.09
N ASN A 497 31.68 11.61 -9.00
CA ASN A 497 32.20 10.65 -9.97
C ASN A 497 32.02 9.21 -9.51
N ASP A 498 31.37 8.43 -10.36
CA ASP A 498 31.22 6.98 -10.25
C ASP A 498 32.10 6.25 -11.27
N PHE A 499 32.33 4.97 -11.01
CA PHE A 499 33.19 4.12 -11.82
C PHE A 499 32.43 2.97 -12.47
N ILE A 500 32.55 2.87 -13.79
CA ILE A 500 32.21 1.66 -14.54
C ILE A 500 33.49 0.85 -14.73
N ILE A 501 33.50 -0.36 -14.18
CA ILE A 501 34.70 -1.19 -14.03
C ILE A 501 34.46 -2.55 -14.69
N GLY A 502 35.51 -3.08 -15.30
CA GLY A 502 35.54 -4.44 -15.82
C GLY A 502 36.75 -4.68 -16.72
N LYS A 503 37.03 -5.95 -17.00
CA LYS A 503 38.28 -6.32 -17.69
C LYS A 503 38.27 -6.06 -19.19
N GLU A 504 37.23 -6.53 -19.88
CA GLU A 504 37.04 -6.34 -21.32
C GLU A 504 35.71 -5.66 -21.65
N LYS A 505 34.76 -5.72 -20.72
CA LYS A 505 33.41 -5.19 -20.83
C LYS A 505 32.93 -4.68 -19.45
N PRO A 506 31.91 -3.82 -19.39
CA PRO A 506 31.32 -3.37 -18.13
C PRO A 506 30.79 -4.53 -17.29
N GLU A 507 31.26 -4.64 -16.05
CA GLU A 507 30.91 -5.73 -15.12
C GLU A 507 30.39 -5.19 -13.79
N LYS A 508 30.94 -4.06 -13.32
CA LYS A 508 30.62 -3.44 -12.05
C LYS A 508 30.35 -1.94 -12.21
N TYR A 509 29.41 -1.44 -11.42
CA TYR A 509 29.23 -0.03 -11.16
C TYR A 509 29.57 0.22 -9.70
N TRP A 510 30.49 1.16 -9.45
CA TRP A 510 30.93 1.53 -8.12
C TRP A 510 30.80 3.03 -7.93
N ASP A 511 29.95 3.41 -7.00
CA ASP A 511 29.84 4.75 -6.44
C ASP A 511 30.54 4.71 -5.05
N PRO A 512 31.73 5.31 -4.94
CA PRO A 512 32.51 5.33 -3.70
C PRO A 512 31.93 6.27 -2.64
N ASP A 513 31.17 7.29 -3.05
CA ASP A 513 30.63 8.34 -2.19
C ASP A 513 29.41 7.86 -1.39
N ASN A 514 28.55 7.09 -2.03
CA ASN A 514 27.36 6.49 -1.39
C ASN A 514 27.59 5.03 -0.98
N ASN A 515 28.83 4.52 -1.12
CA ASN A 515 29.20 3.14 -0.81
C ASN A 515 28.38 2.09 -1.60
N VAL A 516 27.99 2.41 -2.83
CA VAL A 516 27.20 1.50 -3.69
C VAL A 516 28.12 0.73 -4.64
N LEU A 517 28.01 -0.60 -4.65
CA LEU A 517 28.68 -1.46 -5.64
C LEU A 517 27.66 -2.46 -6.17
N THR A 518 27.33 -2.33 -7.45
CA THR A 518 26.35 -3.21 -8.11
C THR A 518 26.98 -3.94 -9.28
N THR A 519 26.32 -5.03 -9.68
CA THR A 519 26.73 -5.82 -10.84
C THR A 519 25.95 -5.36 -12.06
N ILE A 520 26.67 -5.12 -13.15
CA ILE A 520 26.08 -4.74 -14.42
C ILE A 520 25.53 -5.99 -15.12
N LEU A 521 24.29 -5.91 -15.60
CA LEU A 521 23.60 -7.02 -16.26
C LEU A 521 23.58 -6.82 -17.78
N GLU A 522 24.04 -7.81 -18.54
CA GLU A 522 23.89 -7.83 -20.00
C GLU A 522 22.52 -8.37 -20.40
N LYS A 523 21.76 -7.55 -21.13
CA LYS A 523 20.42 -7.91 -21.65
C LYS A 523 20.00 -7.02 -22.81
N ASP A 524 19.48 -7.61 -23.88
CA ASP A 524 18.76 -6.89 -24.94
C ASP A 524 17.47 -6.26 -24.38
N VAL A 525 17.48 -4.95 -24.16
CA VAL A 525 16.35 -4.21 -23.58
C VAL A 525 15.56 -3.41 -24.59
N ASN A 526 16.15 -3.11 -25.75
CA ASN A 526 15.49 -2.39 -26.82
C ASN A 526 14.95 -3.31 -27.93
N ASN A 527 15.17 -4.62 -27.83
CA ASN A 527 14.77 -5.67 -28.76
C ASN A 527 15.33 -5.46 -30.19
N ASP A 528 16.56 -4.96 -30.28
CA ASP A 528 17.31 -4.81 -31.53
C ASP A 528 18.20 -6.04 -31.84
N GLY A 529 18.29 -6.99 -30.90
CA GLY A 529 19.07 -8.21 -31.01
C GLY A 529 20.51 -8.09 -30.48
N LEU A 530 20.86 -7.00 -29.81
CA LEU A 530 22.14 -6.80 -29.14
C LEU A 530 21.91 -6.58 -27.64
N ASP A 531 22.76 -7.17 -26.80
CA ASP A 531 22.66 -6.95 -25.36
C ASP A 531 23.18 -5.56 -24.96
N GLU A 532 22.41 -4.86 -24.13
CA GLU A 532 22.83 -3.65 -23.42
C GLU A 532 23.35 -3.97 -22.02
N TYR A 533 24.08 -3.01 -21.43
CA TYR A 533 24.59 -3.10 -20.07
C TYR A 533 23.69 -2.34 -19.12
N LEU A 534 22.92 -3.05 -18.31
CA LEU A 534 22.00 -2.51 -17.32
C LEU A 534 22.71 -2.23 -16.00
N VAL A 535 22.47 -1.05 -15.45
CA VAL A 535 23.07 -0.58 -14.20
C VAL A 535 21.96 -0.30 -13.19
N ASP A 536 22.12 -0.90 -12.01
CA ASP A 536 21.35 -0.61 -10.79
C ASP A 536 22.17 0.42 -10.01
N ILE A 537 21.67 1.65 -9.90
CA ILE A 537 22.44 2.76 -9.33
C ILE A 537 22.39 2.76 -7.80
N ASN A 538 21.29 2.29 -7.20
CA ASN A 538 21.04 2.45 -5.76
C ASN A 538 21.06 1.13 -4.98
N ASN A 539 21.34 0.01 -5.66
CA ASN A 539 21.40 -1.34 -5.13
C ASN A 539 20.06 -1.82 -4.52
N ASP A 540 18.92 -1.42 -5.10
CA ASP A 540 17.60 -1.90 -4.71
C ASP A 540 17.17 -3.18 -5.46
N GLY A 541 18.01 -3.64 -6.40
CA GLY A 541 17.76 -4.82 -7.24
C GLY A 541 16.96 -4.50 -8.51
N ILE A 542 16.69 -3.23 -8.80
CA ILE A 542 16.04 -2.74 -10.00
C ILE A 542 17.08 -2.00 -10.85
N TYR A 543 17.15 -2.34 -12.13
CA TYR A 543 18.06 -1.67 -13.05
C TYR A 543 17.37 -0.43 -13.65
N GLU A 544 17.94 0.77 -13.47
CA GLU A 544 17.33 2.03 -13.92
C GLU A 544 18.05 2.68 -15.10
N LYS A 545 19.27 2.25 -15.41
CA LYS A 545 20.06 2.83 -16.50
C LYS A 545 20.62 1.79 -17.45
N ILE A 546 20.92 2.28 -18.64
CA ILE A 546 21.65 1.60 -19.69
C ILE A 546 22.99 2.29 -19.86
N TYR A 547 24.07 1.57 -19.64
CA TYR A 547 25.43 2.02 -19.97
C TYR A 547 25.75 1.73 -21.44
N SER A 548 26.00 2.78 -22.20
CA SER A 548 26.39 2.68 -23.61
C SER A 548 27.27 3.86 -24.01
N LYS A 549 28.36 3.59 -24.72
CA LYS A 549 29.30 4.62 -25.23
C LYS A 549 29.76 5.62 -24.15
N ASN A 550 30.11 5.11 -22.96
CA ASN A 550 30.57 5.91 -21.82
C ASN A 550 29.52 6.94 -21.35
N THR A 551 28.24 6.59 -21.44
CA THR A 551 27.12 7.42 -21.00
C THR A 551 26.04 6.51 -20.42
N LEU A 552 25.37 6.97 -19.36
CA LEU A 552 24.18 6.34 -18.82
C LEU A 552 22.93 6.96 -19.45
N TYR A 553 22.05 6.10 -19.94
CA TYR A 553 20.75 6.48 -20.48
C TYR A 553 19.65 5.91 -19.58
N ASN A 554 18.56 6.65 -19.40
CA ASN A 554 17.35 6.06 -18.82
C ASN A 554 16.83 4.95 -19.75
N LEU A 555 16.17 3.94 -19.19
CA LEU A 555 15.46 2.93 -19.98
C LEU A 555 14.47 3.57 -20.98
N PRO A 556 14.06 2.83 -22.02
CA PRO A 556 12.88 3.18 -22.80
C PRO A 556 11.64 3.35 -21.90
N ASP A 557 10.69 4.16 -22.34
CA ASP A 557 9.41 4.36 -21.65
C ASP A 557 8.34 4.68 -22.70
N LEU A 558 7.56 3.69 -23.07
CA LEU A 558 6.50 3.78 -24.06
C LEU A 558 5.22 4.28 -23.36
N SER A 559 4.70 5.41 -23.83
CA SER A 559 3.54 6.07 -23.24
C SER A 559 2.47 6.32 -24.28
N VAL A 560 1.20 6.10 -23.90
CA VAL A 560 0.05 6.61 -24.64
C VAL A 560 -0.24 8.05 -24.20
N GLU A 561 0.40 9.02 -24.84
CA GLU A 561 0.29 10.45 -24.52
C GLU A 561 -1.11 11.02 -24.73
N SER A 562 -1.84 10.52 -25.72
CA SER A 562 -3.24 10.88 -25.91
C SER A 562 -4.01 9.78 -26.59
N PHE A 563 -5.27 9.61 -26.17
CA PHE A 563 -6.21 8.70 -26.78
C PHE A 563 -7.57 9.38 -26.94
N SER A 564 -8.08 9.40 -28.17
CA SER A 564 -9.35 10.00 -28.50
C SER A 564 -10.24 9.01 -29.23
N VAL A 565 -11.51 8.97 -28.87
CA VAL A 565 -12.52 8.09 -29.44
C VAL A 565 -13.74 8.92 -29.79
N SER A 566 -14.11 8.94 -31.07
CA SER A 566 -15.21 9.75 -31.57
C SER A 566 -15.96 9.07 -32.74
N PRO A 567 -17.30 9.04 -32.72
CA PRO A 567 -18.17 9.49 -31.64
C PRO A 567 -18.22 8.47 -30.47
N ARG A 568 -18.43 8.94 -29.23
CA ARG A 568 -18.58 8.07 -28.04
C ARG A 568 -19.96 7.42 -27.90
N SER A 569 -20.89 7.78 -28.78
CA SER A 569 -22.23 7.18 -28.86
C SER A 569 -22.58 6.90 -30.31
N LEU A 570 -23.01 5.68 -30.58
CA LEU A 570 -23.35 5.15 -31.88
C LEU A 570 -24.73 4.48 -31.82
N THR A 571 -25.34 4.33 -32.99
CA THR A 571 -26.42 3.37 -33.19
C THR A 571 -25.84 2.07 -33.76
N GLU A 572 -26.53 0.94 -33.56
CA GLU A 572 -26.16 -0.37 -34.13
C GLU A 572 -25.79 -0.25 -35.62
N GLY A 573 -24.59 -0.74 -36.00
CA GLY A 573 -24.02 -0.59 -37.34
C GLY A 573 -23.17 0.67 -37.58
N GLY A 574 -23.11 1.59 -36.63
CA GLY A 574 -22.22 2.75 -36.66
C GLY A 574 -20.74 2.37 -36.50
N SER A 575 -19.85 3.26 -36.93
CA SER A 575 -18.40 3.12 -36.75
C SER A 575 -17.84 4.21 -35.87
N VAL A 576 -16.93 3.84 -34.98
CA VAL A 576 -16.13 4.78 -34.19
C VAL A 576 -14.77 4.97 -34.84
N HIS A 577 -14.26 6.20 -34.78
CA HIS A 577 -12.87 6.53 -35.10
C HIS A 577 -12.12 6.73 -33.79
N ALA A 578 -11.01 6.01 -33.63
CA ALA A 578 -10.09 6.20 -32.53
C ALA A 578 -8.75 6.70 -33.06
N SER A 579 -8.13 7.62 -32.34
CA SER A 579 -6.78 8.11 -32.61
C SER A 579 -5.95 8.10 -31.35
N ALA A 580 -4.70 7.67 -31.45
CA ALA A 580 -3.75 7.71 -30.36
C ALA A 580 -2.46 8.39 -30.78
N THR A 581 -1.84 9.12 -29.86
CA THR A 581 -0.44 9.55 -29.96
C THR A 581 0.35 8.70 -28.98
N ILE A 582 1.30 7.95 -29.51
CA ILE A 582 2.21 7.11 -28.76
C ILE A 582 3.56 7.81 -28.75
N LYS A 583 4.29 7.75 -27.65
CA LYS A 583 5.62 8.35 -27.55
C LYS A 583 6.56 7.49 -26.72
N ASN A 584 7.82 7.42 -27.11
CA ASN A 584 8.86 6.97 -26.21
C ASN A 584 9.34 8.18 -25.39
N ILE A 585 8.96 8.29 -24.12
CA ILE A 585 9.38 9.36 -23.20
C ILE A 585 10.69 9.01 -22.47
N GLY A 586 11.18 7.79 -22.64
CA GLY A 586 12.42 7.30 -22.03
C GLY A 586 13.68 7.79 -22.72
N GLY A 587 14.82 7.32 -22.22
CA GLY A 587 16.16 7.76 -22.64
C GLY A 587 16.80 6.94 -23.75
N TYR A 588 16.23 5.79 -24.10
CA TYR A 588 16.82 4.84 -25.04
C TYR A 588 15.83 4.36 -26.11
N ASN A 589 16.33 3.83 -27.22
CA ASN A 589 15.48 3.36 -28.33
C ASN A 589 14.58 2.21 -27.86
N ALA A 590 13.35 2.14 -28.36
CA ALA A 590 12.49 0.96 -28.26
C ALA A 590 12.24 0.43 -29.67
N THR A 591 12.64 -0.82 -29.97
CA THR A 591 12.58 -1.34 -31.34
C THR A 591 11.75 -2.61 -31.44
N ASN A 592 11.09 -2.79 -32.59
CA ASN A 592 10.34 -4.00 -32.91
C ASN A 592 9.29 -4.41 -31.84
N PHE A 593 8.71 -3.46 -31.12
CA PHE A 593 7.64 -3.74 -30.16
C PHE A 593 6.28 -3.77 -30.86
N THR A 594 5.34 -4.52 -30.30
CA THR A 594 4.01 -4.70 -30.91
C THR A 594 2.99 -3.81 -30.24
N ILE A 595 2.36 -2.93 -31.02
CA ILE A 595 1.16 -2.22 -30.60
C ILE A 595 -0.07 -3.06 -30.97
N SER A 596 -0.99 -3.23 -30.02
CA SER A 596 -2.32 -3.79 -30.26
C SER A 596 -3.36 -2.69 -30.14
N PHE A 597 -4.26 -2.65 -31.11
CA PHE A 597 -5.43 -1.78 -31.07
C PHE A 597 -6.65 -2.58 -31.51
N THR A 598 -7.82 -2.04 -31.24
CA THR A 598 -9.06 -2.75 -31.53
C THR A 598 -9.33 -2.82 -33.04
N GLY A 599 -8.81 -3.87 -33.70
CA GLY A 599 -8.85 -4.04 -35.15
C GLY A 599 -7.57 -4.60 -35.77
N GLY A 600 -6.48 -4.75 -35.01
CA GLY A 600 -5.23 -5.36 -35.50
C GLY A 600 -4.04 -5.15 -34.57
N THR A 601 -2.87 -5.59 -35.04
CA THR A 601 -1.57 -5.35 -34.40
C THR A 601 -0.62 -4.74 -35.42
N GLN A 602 0.31 -3.92 -34.96
CA GLN A 602 1.36 -3.34 -35.79
C GLN A 602 2.70 -3.40 -35.06
N LEU A 603 3.78 -3.65 -35.79
CA LEU A 603 5.15 -3.57 -35.29
C LEU A 603 5.66 -2.13 -35.42
N LEU A 604 6.33 -1.61 -34.41
CA LEU A 604 6.83 -0.24 -34.36
C LEU A 604 8.23 -0.18 -33.71
N SER A 605 8.97 0.87 -34.04
CA SER A 605 10.20 1.27 -33.36
C SER A 605 10.15 2.78 -33.14
N LEU A 606 10.53 3.25 -31.95
CA LEU A 606 10.55 4.66 -31.57
C LEU A 606 11.88 5.03 -30.91
N ALA A 607 12.54 6.05 -31.45
CA ALA A 607 13.68 6.69 -30.80
C ALA A 607 13.24 7.51 -29.56
N PRO A 608 14.17 7.83 -28.63
CA PRO A 608 13.89 8.71 -27.49
C PRO A 608 13.19 10.00 -27.91
N GLY A 609 12.07 10.31 -27.27
CA GLY A 609 11.24 11.48 -27.55
C GLY A 609 10.38 11.39 -28.83
N GLU A 610 10.55 10.36 -29.66
CA GLU A 610 9.79 10.19 -30.90
C GLU A 610 8.33 9.87 -30.62
N SER A 611 7.43 10.51 -31.37
CA SER A 611 5.98 10.27 -31.29
C SER A 611 5.45 9.68 -32.59
N PHE A 612 4.51 8.74 -32.47
CA PHE A 612 3.80 8.13 -33.57
C PHE A 612 2.30 8.29 -33.40
N ASN A 613 1.64 8.81 -34.43
CA ASN A 613 0.20 8.98 -34.45
C ASN A 613 -0.45 7.82 -35.20
N ILE A 614 -1.36 7.12 -34.54
CA ILE A 614 -2.17 6.06 -35.14
C ILE A 614 -3.64 6.46 -35.13
N SER A 615 -4.36 6.11 -36.20
CA SER A 615 -5.81 6.22 -36.24
C SER A 615 -6.41 4.97 -36.84
N PHE A 616 -7.50 4.49 -36.25
CA PHE A 616 -8.21 3.30 -36.71
C PHE A 616 -9.71 3.49 -36.56
N SER A 617 -10.47 2.69 -37.31
CA SER A 617 -11.94 2.75 -37.30
C SER A 617 -12.49 1.38 -36.97
N ARG A 618 -13.43 1.30 -36.02
CA ARG A 618 -14.11 0.07 -35.65
C ARG A 618 -15.61 0.20 -35.90
N GLY A 619 -16.14 -0.61 -36.81
CA GLY A 619 -17.58 -0.72 -37.08
C GLY A 619 -18.18 -1.98 -36.46
N ASN A 620 -19.51 -2.10 -36.54
CA ASN A 620 -20.28 -3.30 -36.13
C ASN A 620 -20.02 -3.74 -34.68
N MET A 621 -19.89 -2.78 -33.78
CA MET A 621 -19.85 -3.08 -32.34
C MET A 621 -21.24 -3.52 -31.85
N PRO A 622 -21.35 -4.57 -31.00
CA PRO A 622 -22.63 -5.05 -30.47
C PRO A 622 -23.35 -3.98 -29.65
N VAL A 623 -24.68 -4.07 -29.52
CA VAL A 623 -25.48 -3.16 -28.69
C VAL A 623 -25.03 -3.23 -27.22
N GLY A 624 -24.84 -2.07 -26.59
CA GLY A 624 -24.32 -1.90 -25.24
C GLY A 624 -22.99 -1.11 -25.20
N THR A 625 -22.37 -1.07 -24.03
CA THR A 625 -21.06 -0.42 -23.83
C THR A 625 -19.95 -1.28 -24.45
N ASN A 626 -19.20 -0.72 -25.38
CA ASN A 626 -18.06 -1.38 -26.02
C ASN A 626 -16.76 -0.65 -25.68
N SER A 627 -15.73 -1.39 -25.27
CA SER A 627 -14.39 -0.81 -25.07
C SER A 627 -13.61 -0.80 -26.39
N VAL A 628 -12.94 0.33 -26.64
CA VAL A 628 -11.91 0.50 -27.66
C VAL A 628 -10.63 0.84 -26.92
N SER A 629 -9.61 0.02 -27.08
CA SER A 629 -8.33 0.19 -26.40
C SER A 629 -7.15 0.18 -27.36
N ILE A 630 -6.05 0.72 -26.86
CA ILE A 630 -4.71 0.58 -27.39
C ILE A 630 -3.80 0.05 -26.27
N THR A 631 -2.89 -0.83 -26.64
CA THR A 631 -1.89 -1.41 -25.73
C THR A 631 -0.57 -1.43 -26.46
N LEU A 632 0.45 -0.83 -25.86
CA LEU A 632 1.82 -0.84 -26.32
C LEU A 632 2.51 -2.07 -25.75
N ASP A 633 3.61 -2.44 -26.38
CA ASP A 633 4.45 -3.59 -26.06
C ASP A 633 3.72 -4.82 -25.47
N VAL A 634 2.73 -5.35 -26.20
CA VAL A 634 1.80 -6.37 -25.66
C VAL A 634 2.49 -7.66 -25.20
N ASN A 635 3.69 -7.94 -25.70
CA ASN A 635 4.46 -9.12 -25.34
C ASN A 635 5.52 -8.83 -24.27
N ASN A 636 5.59 -7.59 -23.76
CA ASN A 636 6.55 -7.13 -22.77
C ASN A 636 8.01 -7.44 -23.17
N VAL A 637 8.35 -7.17 -24.44
CA VAL A 637 9.68 -7.45 -25.00
C VAL A 637 10.67 -6.30 -24.77
N ILE A 638 10.17 -5.09 -24.54
CA ILE A 638 10.96 -3.93 -24.13
C ILE A 638 10.93 -3.89 -22.61
N ALA A 639 12.08 -3.64 -21.98
CA ALA A 639 12.12 -3.35 -20.56
C ALA A 639 11.98 -1.84 -20.38
N GLU A 640 10.97 -1.41 -19.61
CA GLU A 640 10.62 0.01 -19.52
C GLU A 640 10.83 0.58 -18.12
N SER A 641 11.08 1.89 -18.01
CA SER A 641 11.09 2.56 -16.70
C SER A 641 9.71 2.63 -16.05
N ASN A 642 8.65 2.53 -16.84
CA ASN A 642 7.27 2.51 -16.35
C ASN A 642 6.38 1.61 -17.20
N GLU A 643 6.06 0.42 -16.71
CA GLU A 643 5.21 -0.54 -17.44
C GLU A 643 3.70 -0.18 -17.43
N THR A 644 3.30 0.88 -16.71
CA THR A 644 1.88 1.13 -16.39
C THR A 644 1.17 2.10 -17.34
N ASN A 645 1.92 2.90 -18.12
CA ASN A 645 1.40 3.88 -19.08
C ASN A 645 1.26 3.32 -20.52
N ASN A 646 1.48 2.01 -20.67
CA ASN A 646 1.37 1.28 -21.92
C ASN A 646 -0.06 0.99 -22.40
N TYR A 647 -1.08 1.36 -21.63
CA TYR A 647 -2.47 1.01 -21.91
C TYR A 647 -3.40 2.22 -21.80
N GLU A 648 -4.28 2.39 -22.78
CA GLU A 648 -5.38 3.34 -22.68
C GLU A 648 -6.64 2.79 -23.37
N SER A 649 -7.81 3.17 -22.85
CA SER A 649 -9.09 2.71 -23.39
C SER A 649 -10.20 3.75 -23.32
N GLY A 650 -11.22 3.57 -24.15
CA GLY A 650 -12.35 4.46 -24.26
C GLY A 650 -13.61 3.67 -24.55
N ASN A 651 -14.67 3.99 -23.82
CA ASN A 651 -15.97 3.35 -24.02
C ASN A 651 -16.76 4.04 -25.11
N VAL A 652 -17.45 3.23 -25.91
CA VAL A 652 -18.39 3.64 -26.94
C VAL A 652 -19.73 2.99 -26.67
N GLU A 653 -20.74 3.81 -26.42
CA GLU A 653 -22.11 3.36 -26.22
C GLU A 653 -22.77 3.08 -27.56
N VAL A 654 -23.14 1.83 -27.82
CA VAL A 654 -23.91 1.45 -29.01
C VAL A 654 -25.35 1.24 -28.60
N THR A 655 -26.20 2.20 -28.93
CA THR A 655 -27.64 2.09 -28.72
C THR A 655 -28.26 1.26 -29.84
N ALA A 656 -29.15 0.33 -29.48
CA ALA A 656 -30.05 -0.24 -30.46
C ALA A 656 -30.83 0.91 -31.10
N VAL A 657 -30.94 0.92 -32.43
CA VAL A 657 -31.81 1.90 -33.09
C VAL A 657 -33.22 1.68 -32.55
N PRO A 658 -33.85 2.66 -31.87
CA PRO A 658 -35.19 2.48 -31.34
C PRO A 658 -36.14 2.22 -32.50
N TYR A 659 -36.89 1.12 -32.42
CA TYR A 659 -38.00 0.87 -33.32
C TYR A 659 -39.11 1.89 -32.98
N VAL A 660 -39.05 3.07 -33.60
CA VAL A 660 -40.09 4.08 -33.48
C VAL A 660 -41.09 3.84 -34.60
N SER A 661 -42.10 3.02 -34.29
CA SER A 661 -43.41 3.11 -34.94
C SER A 661 -44.08 4.41 -34.50
N HIS A 662 -43.79 5.58 -35.08
CA HIS A 662 -44.62 6.75 -34.79
C HIS A 662 -44.99 7.52 -36.05
N GLY A 663 -46.30 7.60 -36.27
CA GLY A 663 -46.87 8.65 -37.08
C GLY A 663 -46.50 10.01 -36.51
N GLY A 664 -46.30 10.98 -37.41
CA GLY A 664 -46.29 12.40 -37.08
C GLY A 664 -44.92 13.05 -36.88
N GLY A 665 -44.29 13.46 -38.00
CA GLY A 665 -43.60 14.75 -38.08
C GLY A 665 -42.06 14.78 -37.99
N GLY A 666 -41.41 14.98 -39.16
CA GLY A 666 -40.21 15.83 -39.28
C GLY A 666 -38.84 15.18 -39.58
N SER A 667 -38.49 15.11 -40.89
CA SER A 667 -37.14 15.11 -41.54
C SER A 667 -36.10 14.03 -41.17
N SER A 668 -35.32 13.37 -42.04
CA SER A 668 -35.19 13.25 -43.50
C SER A 668 -34.10 12.19 -43.85
N GLU A 669 -34.45 11.17 -44.67
CA GLU A 669 -33.61 10.37 -45.63
C GLU A 669 -32.50 9.39 -45.11
N LYS A 670 -32.24 8.16 -45.65
CA LYS A 670 -32.83 7.29 -46.70
C LYS A 670 -32.24 5.85 -46.70
N ARG A 671 -33.12 4.84 -46.65
CA ARG A 671 -33.21 3.53 -47.38
C ARG A 671 -31.93 2.73 -47.76
N ILE A 672 -31.76 1.53 -47.17
CA ILE A 672 -30.78 0.51 -47.60
C ILE A 672 -31.51 -0.79 -47.97
N ALA A 673 -31.64 -1.03 -49.28
CA ALA A 673 -32.32 -2.14 -49.97
C ALA A 673 -33.79 -2.38 -49.58
N GLU A 674 -34.70 -2.23 -50.55
CA GLU A 674 -36.13 -2.43 -50.35
C GLU A 674 -36.64 -3.56 -51.24
N LEU A 675 -37.35 -4.53 -50.64
CA LEU A 675 -38.36 -5.26 -51.39
C LEU A 675 -39.60 -4.37 -51.46
N THR A 676 -39.85 -3.81 -52.63
CA THR A 676 -41.01 -2.97 -52.89
C THR A 676 -42.04 -3.75 -53.70
N TRP A 677 -43.31 -3.35 -53.57
CA TRP A 677 -44.43 -3.80 -54.41
C TRP A 677 -45.05 -5.18 -54.12
N PHE A 678 -44.70 -5.87 -53.03
CA PHE A 678 -45.60 -6.92 -52.53
C PHE A 678 -46.83 -6.29 -51.86
N PRO A 679 -48.05 -6.71 -52.20
CA PRO A 679 -49.25 -6.26 -51.50
C PRO A 679 -49.19 -6.73 -50.04
N LYS A 680 -49.41 -5.80 -49.10
CA LYS A 680 -49.44 -6.11 -47.66
C LYS A 680 -50.51 -7.16 -47.30
N GLN A 681 -51.57 -7.23 -48.10
CA GLN A 681 -52.62 -8.23 -47.98
C GLN A 681 -52.95 -8.83 -49.37
N VAL A 682 -53.01 -10.15 -49.45
CA VAL A 682 -53.41 -10.91 -50.62
C VAL A 682 -54.75 -11.55 -50.31
N VAL A 683 -55.76 -11.33 -51.16
CA VAL A 683 -57.09 -11.93 -50.99
C VAL A 683 -57.29 -12.95 -52.11
N VAL A 684 -57.71 -14.17 -51.74
CA VAL A 684 -57.95 -15.27 -52.68
C VAL A 684 -59.11 -16.12 -52.17
N LYS A 685 -59.94 -16.64 -53.08
CA LYS A 685 -61.04 -17.53 -52.70
C LYS A 685 -60.58 -18.99 -52.70
N GLN A 686 -61.25 -19.82 -51.92
CA GLN A 686 -61.04 -21.29 -51.96
C GLN A 686 -61.18 -21.82 -53.40
N GLY A 687 -60.24 -22.67 -53.83
CA GLY A 687 -60.20 -23.24 -55.17
C GLY A 687 -59.63 -22.33 -56.27
N GLU A 688 -59.19 -21.11 -55.94
CA GLU A 688 -58.57 -20.17 -56.88
C GLU A 688 -57.05 -20.05 -56.66
N SER A 689 -56.38 -19.51 -57.68
CA SER A 689 -54.96 -19.16 -57.64
C SER A 689 -54.76 -17.68 -57.84
N VAL A 690 -53.86 -17.06 -57.06
CA VAL A 690 -53.45 -15.66 -57.23
C VAL A 690 -51.93 -15.56 -57.29
N GLN A 691 -51.42 -14.75 -58.21
CA GLN A 691 -50.00 -14.44 -58.29
C GLN A 691 -49.78 -12.99 -57.88
N VAL A 692 -48.83 -12.78 -56.97
CA VAL A 692 -48.35 -11.46 -56.59
C VAL A 692 -46.86 -11.37 -56.88
N SER A 693 -46.39 -10.18 -57.20
CA SER A 693 -44.99 -9.94 -57.54
C SER A 693 -44.47 -8.72 -56.82
N GLY A 694 -43.25 -8.80 -56.30
CA GLY A 694 -42.50 -7.65 -55.78
C GLY A 694 -41.16 -7.51 -56.48
N LYS A 695 -40.54 -6.34 -56.31
CA LYS A 695 -39.20 -6.04 -56.80
C LYS A 695 -38.24 -5.94 -55.63
N PHE A 696 -37.13 -6.67 -55.70
CA PHE A 696 -36.01 -6.52 -54.80
C PHE A 696 -34.98 -5.59 -55.43
N MET A 697 -34.71 -4.46 -54.78
CA MET A 697 -33.68 -3.51 -55.22
C MET A 697 -32.57 -3.41 -54.18
N SER A 698 -31.32 -3.55 -54.62
CA SER A 698 -30.14 -3.32 -53.78
C SER A 698 -29.65 -1.88 -53.95
N ASN A 699 -29.61 -1.12 -52.85
CA ASN A 699 -28.95 0.20 -52.81
C ASN A 699 -27.52 0.09 -52.27
N LEU A 700 -26.97 -1.13 -52.18
CA LEU A 700 -25.60 -1.37 -51.72
C LEU A 700 -24.62 -1.19 -52.88
N THR A 701 -23.49 -0.54 -52.61
CA THR A 701 -22.38 -0.38 -53.58
C THR A 701 -21.69 -1.69 -53.95
N GLN A 702 -21.98 -2.80 -53.25
CA GLN A 702 -21.44 -4.13 -53.50
C GLN A 702 -22.52 -5.07 -54.06
N THR A 703 -22.15 -5.93 -55.01
CA THR A 703 -23.02 -7.00 -55.53
C THR A 703 -23.40 -7.98 -54.43
N ILE A 704 -24.70 -8.25 -54.27
CA ILE A 704 -25.23 -9.31 -53.40
C ILE A 704 -25.23 -10.60 -54.21
N SER A 705 -24.60 -11.67 -53.74
CA SER A 705 -24.56 -12.95 -54.45
C SER A 705 -25.31 -14.05 -53.69
N ASN A 706 -25.78 -15.07 -54.41
CA ASN A 706 -26.42 -16.28 -53.87
C ASN A 706 -27.58 -15.99 -52.92
N MET A 707 -28.60 -15.28 -53.41
CA MET A 707 -29.83 -15.04 -52.67
C MET A 707 -30.82 -16.19 -52.82
N THR A 708 -31.43 -16.60 -51.71
CA THR A 708 -32.44 -17.66 -51.61
C THR A 708 -33.74 -17.04 -51.08
N PHE A 709 -34.91 -17.45 -51.57
CA PHE A 709 -36.22 -16.97 -51.08
C PHE A 709 -37.05 -18.12 -50.48
N SER A 710 -37.69 -17.85 -49.35
CA SER A 710 -38.57 -18.79 -48.65
C SER A 710 -39.77 -18.06 -48.04
N LEU A 711 -40.89 -18.77 -47.85
CA LEU A 711 -42.13 -18.22 -47.28
C LEU A 711 -42.58 -19.12 -46.13
N ALA A 712 -42.85 -18.53 -44.96
CA ALA A 712 -43.33 -19.26 -43.79
C ALA A 712 -44.45 -18.48 -43.09
N GLY A 713 -45.30 -19.15 -42.33
CA GLY A 713 -46.35 -18.53 -41.53
C GLY A 713 -47.04 -19.55 -40.65
N ASP A 714 -47.47 -19.14 -39.47
CA ASP A 714 -48.12 -20.04 -38.51
C ASP A 714 -49.46 -20.54 -39.05
N GLY A 715 -49.65 -21.87 -39.02
CA GLY A 715 -50.85 -22.52 -39.56
C GLY A 715 -50.95 -22.58 -41.09
N PHE A 716 -50.03 -21.94 -41.83
CA PHE A 716 -50.04 -21.94 -43.29
C PHE A 716 -49.34 -23.18 -43.88
N ASN A 717 -50.01 -23.88 -44.80
CA ASN A 717 -49.39 -24.98 -45.53
C ASN A 717 -48.53 -24.46 -46.69
N GLN A 718 -47.20 -24.57 -46.55
CA GLN A 718 -46.23 -24.04 -47.52
C GLN A 718 -46.40 -24.60 -48.94
N SER A 719 -46.99 -25.78 -49.11
CA SER A 719 -47.25 -26.36 -50.44
C SER A 719 -48.25 -25.57 -51.29
N TRP A 720 -49.02 -24.66 -50.67
CA TRP A 720 -49.94 -23.77 -51.36
C TRP A 720 -49.24 -22.59 -52.03
N ALA A 721 -47.96 -22.33 -51.75
CA ALA A 721 -47.20 -21.22 -52.33
C ALA A 721 -46.02 -21.72 -53.18
N LYS A 722 -45.79 -21.04 -54.31
CA LYS A 722 -44.59 -21.24 -55.14
C LYS A 722 -43.92 -19.91 -55.42
N ILE A 723 -42.61 -19.82 -55.12
CA ILE A 723 -41.77 -18.63 -55.38
C ILE A 723 -41.03 -18.81 -56.71
N SER A 724 -40.91 -17.73 -57.50
CA SER A 724 -40.16 -17.73 -58.77
C SER A 724 -39.53 -16.35 -59.06
N PRO A 725 -38.21 -16.26 -59.30
CA PRO A 725 -37.22 -17.29 -59.00
C PRO A 725 -37.10 -17.46 -57.47
N ASP A 726 -36.83 -18.69 -57.02
CA ASP A 726 -36.54 -19.02 -55.62
C ASP A 726 -35.06 -18.78 -55.26
N GLN A 727 -34.22 -18.55 -56.26
CA GLN A 727 -32.79 -18.23 -56.13
C GLN A 727 -32.39 -17.12 -57.12
N ILE A 728 -31.52 -16.21 -56.69
CA ILE A 728 -30.91 -15.18 -57.55
C ILE A 728 -29.39 -15.18 -57.31
N GLU A 729 -28.62 -15.45 -58.36
CA GLU A 729 -27.16 -15.58 -58.26
C GLU A 729 -26.47 -14.27 -57.92
N GLU A 730 -26.89 -13.14 -58.53
CA GLU A 730 -26.30 -11.83 -58.28
C GLU A 730 -27.33 -10.70 -58.39
N VAL A 731 -27.33 -9.76 -57.43
CA VAL A 731 -28.07 -8.50 -57.47
C VAL A 731 -27.08 -7.34 -57.35
N LYS A 732 -26.99 -6.54 -58.41
CA LYS A 732 -26.09 -5.38 -58.52
C LYS A 732 -26.77 -4.13 -57.96
N MET A 733 -25.96 -3.13 -57.59
CA MET A 733 -26.44 -1.81 -57.18
C MET A 733 -27.41 -1.24 -58.23
N ASP A 734 -28.54 -0.71 -57.77
CA ASP A 734 -29.61 -0.08 -58.57
C ASP A 734 -30.31 -0.98 -59.61
N ASN A 735 -30.04 -2.30 -59.60
CA ASN A 735 -30.81 -3.27 -60.37
C ASN A 735 -31.97 -3.84 -59.55
N ALA A 736 -33.16 -3.82 -60.15
CA ALA A 736 -34.38 -4.37 -59.56
C ALA A 736 -34.66 -5.77 -60.09
N GLU A 737 -34.60 -6.78 -59.22
CA GLU A 737 -34.98 -8.14 -59.56
C GLU A 737 -36.43 -8.42 -59.18
N THR A 738 -37.18 -9.12 -60.04
CA THR A 738 -38.61 -9.40 -59.80
C THR A 738 -38.80 -10.79 -59.20
N VAL A 739 -39.43 -10.85 -58.02
CA VAL A 739 -39.78 -12.09 -57.32
C VAL A 739 -41.30 -12.25 -57.33
N LYS A 740 -41.78 -13.43 -57.70
CA LYS A 740 -43.22 -13.75 -57.78
C LYS A 740 -43.58 -14.83 -56.77
N ILE A 741 -44.72 -14.69 -56.11
CA ILE A 741 -45.34 -15.72 -55.28
C ILE A 741 -46.69 -16.09 -55.91
N THR A 742 -46.87 -17.35 -56.27
CA THR A 742 -48.16 -17.90 -56.69
C THR A 742 -48.76 -18.70 -55.55
N PHE A 743 -49.92 -18.27 -55.06
CA PHE A 743 -50.75 -19.01 -54.12
C PHE A 743 -51.77 -19.84 -54.89
N ASN A 744 -51.84 -21.14 -54.63
CA ASN A 744 -52.82 -22.08 -55.17
C ASN A 744 -53.61 -22.65 -54.00
N ILE A 745 -54.83 -22.14 -53.77
CA ILE A 745 -55.61 -22.48 -52.57
C ILE A 745 -56.57 -23.63 -52.88
N PRO A 746 -56.51 -24.76 -52.16
CA PRO A 746 -57.44 -25.87 -52.38
C PRO A 746 -58.86 -25.50 -51.90
N GLU A 747 -59.86 -26.23 -52.39
CA GLU A 747 -61.28 -25.93 -52.08
C GLU A 747 -61.63 -26.13 -50.59
N ASP A 748 -60.84 -26.92 -49.86
CA ASP A 748 -61.01 -27.25 -48.44
C ASP A 748 -60.12 -26.40 -47.50
N ALA A 749 -59.41 -25.39 -48.01
CA ALA A 749 -58.54 -24.53 -47.19
C ALA A 749 -59.34 -23.75 -46.14
N GLU A 750 -58.85 -23.67 -44.91
CA GLU A 750 -59.54 -22.93 -43.84
C GLU A 750 -59.60 -21.42 -44.14
N ILE A 751 -60.80 -20.83 -43.99
CA ILE A 751 -61.07 -19.40 -44.16
C ILE A 751 -60.43 -18.66 -42.98
N TYR A 752 -59.25 -18.14 -43.20
CA TYR A 752 -58.43 -17.50 -42.19
C TYR A 752 -57.55 -16.42 -42.81
N THR A 753 -57.04 -15.52 -41.98
CA THR A 753 -55.99 -14.57 -42.38
C THR A 753 -54.65 -15.07 -41.87
N TYR A 754 -53.85 -15.63 -42.76
CA TYR A 754 -52.55 -16.18 -42.42
C TYR A 754 -51.50 -15.06 -42.43
N PRO A 755 -50.81 -14.78 -41.31
CA PRO A 755 -49.63 -13.94 -41.31
C PRO A 755 -48.46 -14.74 -41.90
N LEU A 756 -47.91 -14.27 -43.01
CA LEU A 756 -46.80 -14.90 -43.71
C LEU A 756 -45.57 -13.97 -43.68
N THR A 757 -44.39 -14.56 -43.62
CA THR A 757 -43.11 -13.87 -43.74
C THR A 757 -42.36 -14.40 -44.95
N LEU A 758 -42.15 -13.56 -45.97
CA LEU A 758 -41.24 -13.83 -47.08
C LEU A 758 -39.83 -13.48 -46.62
N LYS A 759 -38.96 -14.50 -46.56
CA LYS A 759 -37.57 -14.38 -46.13
C LYS A 759 -36.62 -14.58 -47.31
N ALA A 760 -35.77 -13.59 -47.57
CA ALA A 760 -34.66 -13.68 -48.52
C ALA A 760 -33.33 -13.80 -47.76
N VAL A 761 -32.49 -14.77 -48.09
CA VAL A 761 -31.20 -15.01 -47.42
C VAL A 761 -30.06 -15.04 -48.42
N SER A 762 -29.01 -14.25 -48.18
CA SER A 762 -27.75 -14.28 -48.93
C SER A 762 -26.62 -14.78 -48.03
N ASN A 763 -25.75 -15.64 -48.57
CA ASN A 763 -24.57 -16.13 -47.86
C ASN A 763 -23.32 -15.96 -48.74
N ARG A 764 -22.41 -15.08 -48.33
CA ARG A 764 -21.09 -14.88 -48.97
C ARG A 764 -20.02 -14.72 -47.89
N ASN A 765 -18.96 -15.52 -47.97
CA ASN A 765 -17.82 -15.50 -47.05
C ASN A 765 -18.21 -15.64 -45.57
N GLY A 766 -19.25 -16.43 -45.26
CA GLY A 766 -19.71 -16.67 -43.89
C GLY A 766 -20.59 -15.57 -43.30
N ILE A 767 -20.84 -14.48 -44.02
CA ILE A 767 -21.78 -13.42 -43.61
C ILE A 767 -23.16 -13.77 -44.19
N MET A 768 -24.07 -14.23 -43.33
CA MET A 768 -25.48 -14.40 -43.67
C MET A 768 -26.23 -13.08 -43.55
N ARG A 769 -26.89 -12.65 -44.61
CA ARG A 769 -27.81 -11.50 -44.61
C ARG A 769 -29.23 -12.01 -44.81
N ILE A 770 -30.15 -11.59 -43.96
CA ILE A 770 -31.56 -11.99 -43.97
C ILE A 770 -32.42 -10.75 -44.18
N TYR A 771 -33.37 -10.83 -45.11
CA TYR A 771 -34.38 -9.83 -45.38
C TYR A 771 -35.76 -10.46 -45.20
N GLU A 772 -36.67 -9.81 -44.49
CA GLU A 772 -38.00 -10.36 -44.18
C GLU A 772 -39.10 -9.35 -44.51
N ILE A 773 -40.22 -9.83 -45.06
CA ILE A 773 -41.42 -9.03 -45.30
C ILE A 773 -42.63 -9.80 -44.82
N GLU A 774 -43.48 -9.10 -44.07
CA GLU A 774 -44.79 -9.59 -43.67
C GLU A 774 -45.83 -9.39 -44.79
N ILE A 775 -46.54 -10.48 -45.11
CA ILE A 775 -47.62 -10.56 -46.08
C ILE A 775 -48.80 -11.23 -45.37
N SER A 776 -49.98 -10.63 -45.38
CA SER A 776 -51.20 -11.29 -44.87
C SER A 776 -51.97 -11.96 -46.02
N LEU A 777 -52.20 -13.27 -45.97
CA LEU A 777 -53.04 -13.99 -46.93
C LEU A 777 -54.44 -14.20 -46.34
N LEU A 778 -55.44 -13.50 -46.88
CA LEU A 778 -56.85 -13.68 -46.52
C LEU A 778 -57.51 -14.66 -47.50
N ILE A 779 -57.93 -15.82 -47.01
CA ILE A 779 -58.72 -16.80 -47.77
C ILE A 779 -60.20 -16.51 -47.54
N GLN A 780 -60.98 -16.36 -48.60
CA GLN A 780 -62.42 -16.09 -48.54
C GLN A 780 -63.25 -17.24 -49.11
N GLU A 781 -64.52 -17.31 -48.69
CA GLU A 781 -65.48 -18.28 -49.22
C GLU A 781 -65.78 -17.99 -50.71
N LYS A 782 -65.89 -19.06 -51.49
CA LYS A 782 -66.22 -19.01 -52.91
C LYS A 782 -67.69 -18.56 -53.10
N GLY A 783 -67.94 -17.24 -53.16
CA GLY A 783 -69.27 -16.74 -53.58
C GLY A 783 -69.84 -15.44 -53.02
N VAL A 784 -69.08 -14.59 -52.30
CA VAL A 784 -69.67 -13.35 -51.70
C VAL A 784 -68.95 -12.07 -52.17
N GLU A 785 -69.66 -11.20 -52.89
CA GLU A 785 -69.31 -9.79 -53.07
C GLU A 785 -69.83 -8.98 -51.86
N SER A 786 -68.99 -8.12 -51.27
CA SER A 786 -69.42 -7.24 -50.17
C SER A 786 -69.00 -5.80 -50.42
N THR A 787 -70.04 -4.97 -50.50
CA THR A 787 -70.12 -3.53 -50.69
C THR A 787 -69.52 -2.71 -49.53
N THR A 788 -68.91 -1.58 -49.90
CA THR A 788 -68.44 -0.50 -49.03
C THR A 788 -69.60 0.22 -48.34
N THR A 789 -69.49 0.58 -47.06
CA THR A 789 -70.26 1.72 -46.50
C THR A 789 -69.52 2.38 -45.35
N THR A 790 -69.27 3.68 -45.51
CA THR A 790 -68.69 4.62 -44.54
C THR A 790 -69.80 5.26 -43.72
N THR A 791 -69.66 5.41 -42.40
CA THR A 791 -70.39 6.45 -41.63
C THR A 791 -69.62 6.82 -40.35
N THR A 792 -69.41 8.13 -40.20
CA THR A 792 -68.78 8.92 -39.12
C THR A 792 -69.81 9.48 -38.13
N ILE A 793 -69.52 9.65 -36.82
CA ILE A 793 -69.99 10.77 -35.94
C ILE A 793 -69.03 10.90 -34.67
N PRO A 794 -69.06 11.94 -33.77
CA PRO A 794 -68.12 13.07 -33.69
C PRO A 794 -67.49 13.32 -32.27
N GLU A 795 -66.77 14.45 -32.12
CA GLU A 795 -66.25 15.06 -30.87
C GLU A 795 -67.35 15.60 -29.94
N GLU A 796 -67.18 15.48 -28.60
CA GLU A 796 -67.29 16.59 -27.64
C GLU A 796 -66.78 16.22 -26.23
N SER A 797 -66.26 17.25 -25.55
CA SER A 797 -65.60 17.33 -24.26
C SER A 797 -66.54 17.53 -23.06
N GLU A 798 -66.17 17.09 -21.84
CA GLU A 798 -65.91 17.96 -20.66
C GLU A 798 -65.73 17.18 -19.32
N ILE A 799 -64.56 17.42 -18.69
CA ILE A 799 -64.25 17.76 -17.28
C ILE A 799 -64.75 16.86 -16.10
N SER A 800 -63.79 16.39 -15.27
CA SER A 800 -63.70 16.62 -13.80
C SER A 800 -63.25 15.40 -12.96
N GLY A 801 -62.25 15.61 -12.08
CA GLY A 801 -62.26 15.02 -10.74
C GLY A 801 -61.46 13.73 -10.48
N LYS A 802 -60.65 13.76 -9.41
CA LYS A 802 -59.61 12.77 -9.03
C LYS A 802 -60.13 11.53 -8.25
N SER A 803 -59.37 10.44 -8.45
CA SER A 803 -59.10 9.14 -7.76
C SER A 803 -59.51 8.97 -6.27
N PRO A 804 -59.61 7.75 -5.65
CA PRO A 804 -58.63 6.64 -5.77
C PRO A 804 -59.10 5.15 -5.55
N LEU A 805 -58.18 4.22 -5.87
CA LEU A 805 -57.94 2.84 -5.34
C LEU A 805 -59.11 1.96 -4.85
N THR A 806 -59.20 0.73 -5.37
CA THR A 806 -59.05 -0.55 -4.61
C THR A 806 -59.27 -1.78 -5.50
N GLY A 807 -58.30 -2.69 -5.51
CA GLY A 807 -58.46 -4.06 -6.00
C GLY A 807 -58.80 -5.00 -4.85
N THR A 808 -59.77 -5.89 -5.09
CA THR A 808 -60.08 -7.04 -4.23
C THR A 808 -60.11 -8.26 -5.12
N LEU A 809 -59.33 -9.29 -4.80
CA LEU A 809 -59.44 -10.62 -5.38
C LEU A 809 -59.65 -11.58 -4.21
N THR A 810 -60.86 -12.16 -4.15
CA THR A 810 -61.25 -13.12 -3.11
C THR A 810 -61.37 -14.51 -3.73
N PHE A 811 -60.65 -15.44 -3.11
CA PHE A 811 -60.66 -16.90 -3.26
C PHE A 811 -62.00 -17.55 -2.86
N VAL A 812 -62.12 -18.87 -3.14
CA VAL A 812 -62.63 -19.98 -2.27
C VAL A 812 -63.05 -21.17 -3.17
N LYS A 813 -62.84 -22.46 -2.91
CA LYS A 813 -62.16 -23.30 -1.89
C LYS A 813 -62.19 -24.76 -2.39
N ALA A 814 -61.29 -25.59 -1.89
CA ALA A 814 -61.54 -26.93 -1.31
C ALA A 814 -60.23 -27.46 -0.68
N ASN A 815 -60.16 -28.36 0.29
CA ASN A 815 -60.85 -28.58 1.57
C ASN A 815 -59.86 -29.41 2.46
N MET A 816 -60.05 -29.47 3.78
CA MET A 816 -59.10 -29.90 4.83
C MET A 816 -59.12 -31.40 5.27
N LEU A 817 -58.10 -31.75 6.10
CA LEU A 817 -57.91 -32.79 7.17
C LEU A 817 -57.04 -34.04 6.80
N SER A 818 -56.04 -34.56 7.56
CA SER A 818 -55.50 -34.34 8.95
C SER A 818 -54.14 -35.08 9.23
N ILE A 819 -53.27 -34.51 10.10
CA ILE A 819 -52.39 -35.07 11.20
C ILE A 819 -51.19 -36.04 10.90
N ILE A 820 -49.93 -35.65 11.27
CA ILE A 820 -49.00 -36.24 12.30
C ILE A 820 -47.56 -35.63 12.23
N ILE A 821 -47.04 -35.30 13.43
CA ILE A 821 -45.74 -34.75 13.91
C ILE A 821 -44.58 -35.76 13.67
N GLY A 822 -43.31 -35.44 13.36
CA GLY A 822 -42.39 -34.44 13.94
C GLY A 822 -41.47 -35.09 14.99
N ALA A 823 -40.46 -35.86 14.57
CA ALA A 823 -39.46 -36.47 15.45
C ALA A 823 -38.06 -36.44 14.81
N ALA A 824 -37.21 -35.49 15.22
CA ALA A 824 -35.73 -35.57 15.24
C ALA A 824 -35.01 -34.23 15.58
N PHE A 825 -35.68 -33.20 16.12
CA PHE A 825 -35.02 -31.98 16.61
C PHE A 825 -35.34 -31.63 18.07
N ALA A 826 -35.81 -32.61 18.86
CA ALA A 826 -36.29 -32.43 20.24
C ALA A 826 -35.39 -33.05 21.33
N LEU A 827 -34.14 -33.44 21.04
CA LEU A 827 -33.24 -34.05 22.04
C LEU A 827 -32.08 -33.18 22.54
N ILE A 828 -31.85 -31.98 21.98
CA ILE A 828 -30.78 -31.08 22.48
C ILE A 828 -31.35 -29.93 23.34
N ILE A 829 -32.60 -29.52 23.13
CA ILE A 829 -33.23 -28.43 23.91
C ILE A 829 -33.72 -28.90 25.29
N ILE A 830 -33.93 -30.20 25.49
CA ILE A 830 -34.34 -30.76 26.79
C ILE A 830 -33.17 -30.82 27.80
N ALA A 831 -31.91 -30.79 27.35
CA ALA A 831 -30.74 -30.77 28.24
C ALA A 831 -30.44 -29.39 28.84
N LEU A 832 -30.82 -28.29 28.18
CA LEU A 832 -30.56 -26.93 28.66
C LEU A 832 -31.69 -26.37 29.56
N ILE A 833 -32.85 -27.03 29.60
CA ILE A 833 -34.00 -26.63 30.43
C ILE A 833 -33.96 -27.28 31.84
N ALA A 834 -33.06 -28.25 32.09
CA ALA A 834 -33.04 -29.00 33.36
C ALA A 834 -32.23 -28.37 34.52
N PHE A 835 -31.55 -27.22 34.35
CA PHE A 835 -30.79 -26.59 35.45
C PHE A 835 -31.25 -25.19 35.87
N ARG A 836 -32.34 -24.68 35.29
CA ARG A 836 -32.97 -23.43 35.74
C ARG A 836 -34.24 -23.77 36.52
N ASN A 837 -34.11 -24.12 37.81
CA ASN A 837 -35.12 -23.90 38.86
C ASN A 837 -34.72 -24.49 40.23
N LYS A 838 -34.07 -23.69 41.08
CA LYS A 838 -34.15 -23.67 42.57
C LYS A 838 -33.50 -22.33 43.01
N ILE A 839 -34.22 -21.23 43.24
CA ILE A 839 -34.87 -20.77 44.50
C ILE A 839 -35.38 -19.31 44.28
N PRO A 840 -36.35 -18.77 45.06
CA PRO A 840 -37.44 -17.91 44.54
C PRO A 840 -37.48 -16.40 44.94
N LYS A 841 -38.17 -15.65 44.06
CA LYS A 841 -39.16 -14.53 44.19
C LYS A 841 -39.02 -13.38 45.21
N VAL A 842 -39.16 -12.14 44.69
CA VAL A 842 -40.10 -11.10 45.20
C VAL A 842 -40.80 -10.39 44.00
N GLU A 843 -42.08 -10.06 44.18
CA GLU A 843 -43.10 -9.73 43.18
C GLU A 843 -43.15 -8.26 42.72
N PHE A 844 -43.66 -8.03 41.50
CA PHE A 844 -44.24 -6.74 41.07
C PHE A 844 -45.71 -6.93 40.64
N LYS A 845 -46.58 -5.99 41.04
CA LYS A 845 -47.95 -5.84 40.55
C LYS A 845 -48.05 -4.72 39.51
N THR A 846 -48.86 -5.00 38.51
CA THR A 846 -49.14 -4.29 37.25
C THR A 846 -50.17 -3.15 37.33
N ALA A 847 -50.16 -2.21 36.38
CA ALA A 847 -51.36 -1.72 35.68
C ALA A 847 -51.04 -1.05 34.31
N LYS A 848 -51.90 -1.29 33.30
CA LYS A 848 -51.97 -0.66 31.95
C LYS A 848 -53.04 0.49 31.96
N PRO A 849 -53.56 1.03 30.81
CA PRO A 849 -53.00 1.98 29.84
C PRO A 849 -53.96 3.18 29.53
N THR A 850 -53.54 4.25 28.83
CA THR A 850 -54.49 5.05 27.99
C THR A 850 -53.81 5.93 26.92
N GLN A 851 -54.49 6.01 25.77
CA GLN A 851 -54.30 6.84 24.57
C GLN A 851 -54.83 8.28 24.69
N LYS A 852 -54.41 9.15 23.72
CA LYS A 852 -55.08 10.35 23.08
C LYS A 852 -54.16 11.61 23.10
N TYR A 853 -54.04 12.51 22.11
CA TYR A 853 -54.59 12.77 20.76
C TYR A 853 -53.64 13.74 19.99
N SER A 854 -53.87 13.86 18.67
CA SER A 854 -53.27 14.75 17.64
C SER A 854 -53.64 16.26 17.76
N TYR A 855 -52.83 17.19 17.20
CA TYR A 855 -53.24 18.14 16.14
C TYR A 855 -52.06 18.91 15.48
N GLU A 856 -52.29 19.26 14.21
CA GLU A 856 -51.43 19.80 13.14
C GLU A 856 -51.06 21.31 13.20
N LYS A 857 -50.03 21.67 12.39
CA LYS A 857 -49.82 22.87 11.51
C LYS A 857 -48.34 23.29 11.59
N GLY A 858 -47.57 23.62 10.54
CA GLY A 858 -47.74 23.76 9.10
C GLY A 858 -46.54 24.55 8.53
N TRP A 859 -46.23 24.35 7.25
CA TRP A 859 -45.44 25.19 6.31
C TRP A 859 -43.88 25.25 6.34
N LYS A 860 -43.31 24.61 5.30
CA LYS A 860 -42.32 25.01 4.27
C LYS A 860 -41.13 25.97 4.55
N GLN A 861 -40.01 25.53 3.92
CA GLN A 861 -38.84 26.23 3.33
C GLN A 861 -37.90 26.96 4.31
N LYS A 862 -36.59 26.69 4.27
CA LYS A 862 -35.69 26.84 3.12
C LYS A 862 -34.58 25.80 3.11
#